data_AF-A0AAN6UQQ6-F1
#
_entry.id   AF-A0AAN6UQQ6-F1
#
_cell.length_a   1.000
_cell.length_b   1.000
_cell.length_c   1.000
_cell.angle_alpha   90.00
_cell.angle_beta   90.00
_cell.angle_gamma   90.00
#
_symmetry.space_group_name_H-M   'P 1'
#
loop_
_entity.id
_entity.type
_entity.pdbx_description
1 polymer ?
#
loop_
_entity_poly.entity_id
_entity_poly.type
_entity_poly.pdbx_seq_one_letter_code
_entity_poly.pdbx_strand_id
1 'polypeptide(L)'
;MEMTESGEGRKDVLVLLEETEGETVLRRLNAEDGSVVWEFRETTRDVPLQVSTNVEKVFVVYLKGVSGAYNLKVAVLDTLTGKRMDEMVIGSRADVHGKDDVMFVGANSAAPVVAWTDDARQTLRVNVLGTKSRQEFPLPEGTVAVEIHAPHLVQSQPHFLVHSKTATGHRGEVFHVDLKTNIISKAYSLPLLAGPGSFSTSSDGANVYFTRITEDELILLSSQSHGILGRWPLKTGDSKAAAIHGVSEVIKKTGSQDSYAVRAAAVTDTDDWVLIRNGELAWTRPEGMTGGVAATFADIPESEDLARSLEQEAHINPLQAYIHRVRRHLNDLQYLPAYLDSLPIRIISSIRGTDTPSTDGKLVRDSFGFHKLVVLATKRGMIYGLDVGNSGRIVWRKRAFKIQKGSKWDVKGIQADESSGQVTILGANDDYVLLKTDTGEVVGAQAPGPDATTQSTAIVDTLSGPRLIRIGRDGTIGELPVYRAPTQSVVTRGAEGELKGVVFTPNGTTSYESTSWTFSPPQGQRIVNIATRPSHDAVASIGRVLGDRTVKYKYLNPNTLVLAAVNDATHALTVYLLDTVSGQLLSGAKYPGVDATKPIECAISENWFVCTFFGQYSLRDSPAQAIRGYQIVVSDLYESDEANSRGPLGDSPAFSSLEPIDAAAGGAALPSVVSQTYVLGAPVSALQVTQTRQGITSRQLLAYLPQSHGIAGIPRMLLEPRRPVGRDPTPAEAEEGLLRYHPAIEMDPKSVVTHEREVLGVERIIAAPAVVESTSLVFAYGVDVFGTRVAPSFLFDILGKGFNKVALVGTVVALGAGVLLLSPMVRKKQINMRWSASM
;
A
#
# COMPACT_ATOMS: atom_id res chain seq x y z
N MET A 1 15.65 -14.81 -22.93
CA MET A 1 15.68 -16.29 -23.01
C MET A 1 14.83 -16.69 -24.19
N GLU A 2 15.21 -17.73 -24.94
CA GLU A 2 14.48 -18.23 -26.11
C GLU A 2 14.39 -19.76 -26.02
N MET A 3 13.39 -20.39 -26.63
CA MET A 3 13.27 -21.85 -26.65
C MET A 3 13.86 -22.41 -27.95
N THR A 4 14.60 -23.51 -27.88
CA THR A 4 15.15 -24.20 -29.06
C THR A 4 14.80 -25.68 -29.05
N GLU A 5 14.38 -26.22 -30.19
CA GLU A 5 14.07 -27.65 -30.32
C GLU A 5 15.36 -28.47 -30.58
N SER A 6 15.48 -29.60 -29.91
CA SER A 6 16.49 -30.62 -30.19
C SER A 6 16.01 -31.57 -31.31
N GLY A 7 16.96 -32.25 -31.96
CA GLY A 7 16.67 -33.30 -32.94
C GLY A 7 15.86 -34.50 -32.40
N GLU A 8 15.66 -34.59 -31.08
CA GLU A 8 14.85 -35.63 -30.41
C GLU A 8 13.49 -35.10 -29.90
N GLY A 9 13.10 -33.85 -30.22
CA GLY A 9 11.82 -33.27 -29.80
C GLY A 9 11.81 -32.67 -28.38
N ARG A 10 12.93 -32.70 -27.66
CA ARG A 10 13.13 -31.97 -26.39
C ARG A 10 13.30 -30.46 -26.65
N LYS A 11 12.66 -29.61 -25.87
CA LYS A 11 12.75 -28.13 -25.98
C LYS A 11 13.69 -27.57 -24.93
N ASP A 12 14.90 -27.20 -25.32
CA ASP A 12 15.91 -26.61 -24.43
C ASP A 12 15.78 -25.08 -24.36
N VAL A 13 16.38 -24.45 -23.34
CA VAL A 13 16.32 -22.99 -23.12
C VAL A 13 17.65 -22.35 -23.50
N LEU A 14 17.60 -21.29 -24.30
CA LEU A 14 18.74 -20.43 -24.60
C LEU A 14 18.75 -19.22 -23.67
N VAL A 15 19.86 -19.03 -22.95
CA VAL A 15 20.05 -17.93 -21.99
C VAL A 15 21.26 -17.11 -22.41
N LEU A 16 21.01 -15.84 -22.73
CA LEU A 16 22.03 -14.84 -23.06
C LEU A 16 22.37 -14.05 -21.80
N LEU A 17 23.64 -14.00 -21.44
CA LEU A 17 24.18 -13.43 -20.20
C LEU A 17 25.36 -12.50 -20.52
N GLU A 18 25.57 -11.54 -19.65
CA GLU A 18 26.77 -10.69 -19.60
C GLU A 18 27.42 -10.96 -18.23
N GLU A 19 28.51 -11.74 -18.20
CA GLU A 19 29.13 -12.20 -16.94
C GLU A 19 30.19 -11.20 -16.42
N THR A 20 31.00 -10.64 -17.32
CA THR A 20 32.02 -9.62 -17.03
C THR A 20 32.00 -8.52 -18.10
N GLU A 21 32.59 -7.34 -17.84
CA GLU A 21 32.58 -6.23 -18.79
C GLU A 21 33.14 -6.65 -20.17
N GLY A 22 32.26 -6.70 -21.18
CA GLY A 22 32.62 -7.09 -22.54
C GLY A 22 32.70 -8.60 -22.80
N GLU A 23 32.18 -9.43 -21.91
CA GLU A 23 32.03 -10.87 -22.15
C GLU A 23 30.55 -11.25 -22.29
N THR A 24 30.15 -11.59 -23.52
CA THR A 24 28.83 -12.16 -23.79
C THR A 24 28.91 -13.68 -23.73
N VAL A 25 27.99 -14.28 -22.97
CA VAL A 25 27.88 -15.74 -22.83
C VAL A 25 26.47 -16.16 -23.24
N LEU A 26 26.37 -17.07 -24.22
CA LEU A 26 25.13 -17.75 -24.56
C LEU A 26 25.22 -19.21 -24.11
N ARG A 27 24.26 -19.65 -23.29
CA ARG A 27 24.14 -21.05 -22.86
C ARG A 27 22.89 -21.67 -23.43
N ARG A 28 23.01 -22.91 -23.90
CA ARG A 28 21.87 -23.81 -24.07
C ARG A 28 21.75 -24.66 -22.82
N LEU A 29 20.64 -24.50 -22.10
CA LEU A 29 20.32 -25.25 -20.90
C LEU A 29 19.34 -26.36 -21.23
N ASN A 30 19.62 -27.56 -20.75
CA ASN A 30 18.69 -28.68 -20.78
C ASN A 30 17.44 -28.30 -19.97
N ALA A 31 16.26 -28.44 -20.56
CA ALA A 31 15.02 -28.04 -19.91
C ALA A 31 14.58 -28.96 -18.77
N GLU A 32 15.11 -30.18 -18.66
CA GLU A 32 14.74 -31.12 -17.60
C GLU A 32 15.54 -30.90 -16.31
N ASP A 33 16.85 -30.68 -16.42
CA ASP A 33 17.77 -30.61 -15.28
C ASP A 33 18.55 -29.28 -15.16
N GLY A 34 18.39 -28.38 -16.13
CA GLY A 34 19.10 -27.09 -16.17
C GLY A 34 20.59 -27.20 -16.47
N SER A 35 21.11 -28.38 -16.82
CA SER A 35 22.52 -28.57 -17.16
C SER A 35 22.88 -27.84 -18.45
N VAL A 36 24.13 -27.37 -18.55
CA VAL A 36 24.63 -26.71 -19.76
C VAL A 36 24.91 -27.76 -20.83
N VAL A 37 24.18 -27.71 -21.93
CA VAL A 37 24.39 -28.58 -23.11
C VAL A 37 25.62 -28.11 -23.89
N TRP A 38 25.68 -26.81 -24.17
CA TRP A 38 26.84 -26.15 -24.73
C TRP A 38 26.85 -24.68 -24.34
N GLU A 39 28.01 -24.06 -24.45
CA GLU A 39 28.23 -22.65 -24.17
C GLU A 39 28.99 -21.99 -25.32
N PHE A 40 28.53 -20.81 -25.71
CA PHE A 40 29.19 -19.93 -26.64
C PHE A 40 29.66 -18.67 -25.88
N ARG A 41 30.96 -18.38 -25.95
CA ARG A 41 31.56 -17.19 -25.36
C ARG A 41 32.10 -16.27 -26.44
N GLU A 42 31.86 -14.98 -26.29
CA GLU A 42 32.41 -13.93 -27.13
C GLU A 42 32.88 -12.76 -26.27
N THR A 43 34.18 -12.45 -26.37
CA THR A 43 34.77 -11.29 -25.71
C THR A 43 34.83 -10.12 -26.69
N THR A 44 33.78 -9.30 -26.71
CA THR A 44 33.69 -8.09 -27.54
C THR A 44 33.15 -6.94 -26.71
N ARG A 45 33.50 -5.69 -27.07
CA ARG A 45 32.83 -4.50 -26.52
C ARG A 45 31.44 -4.26 -27.13
N ASP A 46 30.90 -5.24 -27.85
CA ASP A 46 29.57 -5.16 -28.44
C ASP A 46 28.55 -5.42 -27.34
N VAL A 47 27.44 -4.69 -27.32
CA VAL A 47 26.43 -4.84 -26.27
C VAL A 47 25.43 -5.93 -26.69
N PRO A 48 25.29 -7.05 -25.95
CA PRO A 48 24.31 -8.07 -26.27
C PRO A 48 22.88 -7.51 -26.10
N LEU A 49 22.04 -7.79 -27.10
CA LEU A 49 20.66 -7.33 -27.15
C LEU A 49 19.68 -8.47 -26.87
N GLN A 50 19.61 -9.45 -27.77
CA GLN A 50 18.64 -10.55 -27.67
C GLN A 50 19.11 -11.77 -28.49
N VAL A 51 18.60 -12.94 -28.15
CA VAL A 51 18.78 -14.19 -28.89
C VAL A 51 17.47 -14.59 -29.58
N SER A 52 17.58 -15.15 -30.78
CA SER A 52 16.48 -15.69 -31.58
C SER A 52 16.90 -17.01 -32.23
N THR A 53 15.95 -17.82 -32.69
CA THR A 53 16.24 -19.10 -33.35
C THR A 53 15.34 -19.34 -34.54
N ASN A 54 15.84 -20.11 -35.51
CA ASN A 54 15.00 -20.87 -36.44
C ASN A 54 15.30 -22.37 -36.28
N VAL A 55 14.76 -23.18 -37.20
CA VAL A 55 14.93 -24.66 -37.18
C VAL A 55 16.41 -25.07 -37.27
N GLU A 56 17.27 -24.28 -37.92
CA GLU A 56 18.65 -24.67 -38.24
C GLU A 56 19.71 -23.92 -37.43
N LYS A 57 19.42 -22.68 -37.01
CA LYS A 57 20.41 -21.69 -36.56
C LYS A 57 19.94 -20.94 -35.32
N VAL A 58 20.90 -20.60 -34.49
CA VAL A 58 20.72 -19.64 -33.38
C VAL A 58 21.33 -18.30 -33.77
N PHE A 59 20.60 -17.22 -33.54
CA PHE A 59 21.00 -15.86 -33.86
C PHE A 59 21.21 -15.07 -32.58
N VAL A 60 22.41 -14.56 -32.38
CA VAL A 60 22.72 -13.63 -31.28
C VAL A 60 22.85 -12.24 -31.86
N VAL A 61 22.00 -11.32 -31.41
CA VAL A 61 21.94 -9.95 -31.89
C VAL A 61 22.66 -9.03 -30.90
N TYR A 62 23.56 -8.21 -31.42
CA TYR A 62 24.39 -7.27 -30.70
C TYR A 62 24.23 -5.85 -31.25
N LEU A 63 24.48 -4.87 -30.39
CA LEU A 63 24.76 -3.50 -30.79
C LEU A 63 26.28 -3.32 -30.90
N LYS A 64 26.75 -3.06 -32.12
CA LYS A 64 28.17 -2.85 -32.44
C LYS A 64 28.42 -1.39 -32.77
N GLY A 65 29.24 -0.71 -31.98
CA GLY A 65 29.53 0.71 -32.19
C GLY A 65 29.92 1.43 -30.91
N VAL A 66 29.69 2.73 -30.89
CA VAL A 66 29.88 3.60 -29.72
C VAL A 66 28.52 4.08 -29.22
N SER A 67 28.47 4.52 -27.96
CA SER A 67 27.22 5.03 -27.37
C SER A 67 26.56 6.08 -28.24
N GLY A 68 25.27 5.89 -28.56
CA GLY A 68 24.50 6.77 -29.43
C GLY A 68 24.67 6.52 -30.94
N ALA A 69 25.55 5.61 -31.36
CA ALA A 69 25.80 5.30 -32.77
C ALA A 69 26.20 3.81 -32.94
N TYR A 70 25.18 2.94 -33.03
CA TYR A 70 25.31 1.50 -33.17
C TYR A 70 24.84 1.00 -34.54
N ASN A 71 25.50 -0.06 -35.01
CA ASN A 71 25.00 -0.97 -36.03
C ASN A 71 24.51 -2.26 -35.35
N LEU A 72 23.59 -2.98 -36.01
CA LEU A 72 23.22 -4.33 -35.56
C LEU A 72 24.25 -5.33 -36.07
N LYS A 73 24.83 -6.12 -35.18
CA LYS A 73 25.65 -7.29 -35.51
C LYS A 73 24.88 -8.55 -35.14
N VAL A 74 24.89 -9.55 -36.02
CA VAL A 74 24.25 -10.85 -35.79
C VAL A 74 25.32 -11.93 -35.92
N ALA A 75 25.55 -12.66 -34.83
CA ALA A 75 26.31 -13.90 -34.86
C ALA A 75 25.36 -15.07 -35.11
N VAL A 76 25.70 -15.91 -36.08
CA VAL A 76 24.94 -17.10 -36.44
C VAL A 76 25.67 -18.32 -35.89
N LEU A 77 24.99 -19.08 -35.03
CA LEU A 77 25.54 -20.25 -34.37
C LEU A 77 24.79 -21.52 -34.80
N ASP A 78 25.52 -22.63 -34.80
CA ASP A 78 24.96 -23.97 -34.97
C ASP A 78 24.15 -24.38 -33.73
N THR A 79 22.93 -24.88 -33.94
CA THR A 79 22.00 -25.21 -32.84
C THR A 79 22.50 -26.37 -31.96
N LEU A 80 23.22 -27.33 -32.52
CA LEU A 80 23.68 -28.54 -31.84
C LEU A 80 24.98 -28.31 -31.05
N THR A 81 25.92 -27.57 -31.62
CA THR A 81 27.28 -27.42 -31.08
C THR A 81 27.55 -26.05 -30.46
N GLY A 82 26.72 -25.05 -30.74
CA GLY A 82 26.94 -23.66 -30.31
C GLY A 82 28.09 -22.95 -31.01
N LYS A 83 28.72 -23.59 -32.02
CA LYS A 83 29.84 -23.01 -32.76
C LYS A 83 29.37 -21.92 -33.71
N ARG A 84 30.15 -20.83 -33.82
CA ARG A 84 29.88 -19.75 -34.77
C ARG A 84 30.05 -20.25 -36.20
N MET A 85 28.98 -20.11 -36.99
CA MET A 85 28.95 -20.44 -38.41
C MET A 85 29.21 -19.20 -39.26
N ASP A 86 28.65 -18.05 -38.88
CA ASP A 86 28.75 -16.80 -39.65
C ASP A 86 28.62 -15.58 -38.72
N GLU A 87 29.03 -14.41 -39.21
CA GLU A 87 28.85 -13.11 -38.57
C GLU A 87 28.52 -12.06 -39.63
N MET A 88 27.48 -11.27 -39.36
CA MET A 88 27.05 -10.20 -40.25
C MET A 88 26.76 -8.91 -39.49
N VAL A 89 27.16 -7.79 -40.07
CA VAL A 89 26.76 -6.45 -39.62
C VAL A 89 25.68 -5.97 -40.58
N ILE A 90 24.52 -5.61 -40.04
CA ILE A 90 23.35 -5.13 -40.78
C ILE A 90 23.48 -3.62 -40.95
N GLY A 91 23.54 -3.18 -42.20
CA GLY A 91 23.71 -1.77 -42.54
C GLY A 91 25.16 -1.28 -42.45
N SER A 92 25.40 -0.09 -43.00
CA SER A 92 26.70 0.59 -43.02
C SER A 92 26.70 1.93 -42.29
N ARG A 93 25.52 2.39 -41.87
CA ARG A 93 25.30 3.63 -41.12
C ARG A 93 24.79 3.27 -39.74
N ALA A 94 25.36 3.91 -38.72
CA ALA A 94 25.02 3.71 -37.32
C ALA A 94 23.62 4.27 -37.02
N ASP A 95 22.60 3.53 -37.45
CA ASP A 95 21.20 3.95 -37.48
C ASP A 95 20.43 3.59 -36.20
N VAL A 96 21.10 3.03 -35.19
CA VAL A 96 20.55 2.65 -33.88
C VAL A 96 21.26 3.45 -32.81
N HIS A 97 20.54 4.24 -32.01
CA HIS A 97 21.13 5.07 -30.96
C HIS A 97 21.20 4.33 -29.62
N GLY A 98 20.25 3.42 -29.39
CA GLY A 98 20.22 2.59 -28.17
C GLY A 98 19.38 1.32 -28.31
N LYS A 99 19.32 0.53 -27.23
CA LYS A 99 18.53 -0.71 -27.16
C LYS A 99 17.04 -0.45 -27.44
N ASP A 100 16.53 0.70 -27.01
CA ASP A 100 15.13 1.08 -27.13
C ASP A 100 14.69 1.37 -28.56
N ASP A 101 15.60 1.50 -29.54
CA ASP A 101 15.23 1.68 -30.96
C ASP A 101 14.94 0.35 -31.65
N VAL A 102 15.41 -0.76 -31.08
CA VAL A 102 15.15 -2.11 -31.57
C VAL A 102 13.85 -2.62 -30.96
N MET A 103 12.77 -2.51 -31.75
CA MET A 103 11.42 -2.84 -31.30
C MET A 103 11.21 -4.34 -31.11
N PHE A 104 11.94 -5.16 -31.87
CA PHE A 104 11.66 -6.57 -31.97
C PHE A 104 12.85 -7.38 -32.49
N VAL A 105 13.12 -8.52 -31.85
CA VAL A 105 14.05 -9.54 -32.32
C VAL A 105 13.39 -10.91 -32.13
N GLY A 106 13.24 -11.66 -33.21
CA GLY A 106 12.78 -13.04 -33.17
C GLY A 106 11.34 -13.25 -33.65
N ALA A 107 10.74 -14.35 -33.21
CA ALA A 107 9.48 -14.92 -33.70
C ALA A 107 9.41 -15.11 -35.24
N ASN A 108 8.39 -15.81 -35.70
CA ASN A 108 8.28 -16.41 -37.03
C ASN A 108 9.43 -17.39 -37.27
N SER A 109 9.39 -18.53 -36.59
CA SER A 109 10.47 -19.53 -36.59
C SER A 109 10.84 -20.05 -37.99
N ALA A 110 10.01 -19.81 -39.01
CA ALA A 110 10.33 -20.04 -40.41
C ALA A 110 11.26 -18.97 -41.01
N ALA A 111 11.10 -17.70 -40.65
CA ALA A 111 11.94 -16.58 -41.07
C ALA A 111 11.99 -15.50 -39.98
N PRO A 112 12.88 -15.65 -38.98
CA PRO A 112 12.93 -14.74 -37.86
C PRO A 112 13.46 -13.37 -38.28
N VAL A 113 12.91 -12.31 -37.71
CA VAL A 113 13.23 -10.93 -38.11
C VAL A 113 13.78 -10.12 -36.96
N VAL A 114 14.58 -9.11 -37.29
CA VAL A 114 14.91 -8.00 -36.40
C VAL A 114 14.37 -6.72 -37.01
N ALA A 115 13.74 -5.90 -36.18
CA ALA A 115 13.13 -4.66 -36.61
C ALA A 115 13.44 -3.51 -35.65
N TRP A 116 13.81 -2.38 -36.24
CA TRP A 116 14.20 -1.17 -35.51
C TRP A 116 13.71 0.07 -36.25
N THR A 117 13.63 1.17 -35.51
CA THR A 117 13.17 2.45 -36.03
C THR A 117 14.27 3.49 -35.92
N ASP A 118 14.18 4.58 -36.68
CA ASP A 118 14.96 5.79 -36.41
C ASP A 118 14.42 6.54 -35.18
N ASP A 119 15.23 7.45 -34.61
CA ASP A 119 14.90 8.22 -33.40
C ASP A 119 13.60 9.03 -33.57
N ALA A 120 13.40 9.60 -34.76
CA ALA A 120 12.19 10.34 -35.12
C ALA A 120 10.95 9.44 -35.39
N ARG A 121 11.12 8.11 -35.38
CA ARG A 121 10.08 7.10 -35.65
C ARG A 121 9.33 7.32 -36.97
N GLN A 122 10.07 7.69 -38.01
CA GLN A 122 9.53 7.92 -39.36
C GLN A 122 9.72 6.71 -40.27
N THR A 123 10.74 5.89 -40.04
CA THR A 123 11.10 4.77 -40.92
C THR A 123 11.33 3.51 -40.11
N LEU A 124 10.51 2.49 -40.35
CA LEU A 124 10.73 1.14 -39.85
C LEU A 124 11.73 0.42 -40.76
N ARG A 125 12.77 -0.17 -40.16
CA ARG A 125 13.74 -1.01 -40.84
C ARG A 125 13.58 -2.44 -40.35
N VAL A 126 13.55 -3.38 -41.28
CA VAL A 126 13.39 -4.81 -40.98
C VAL A 126 14.44 -5.62 -41.73
N ASN A 127 15.06 -6.57 -41.04
CA ASN A 127 16.00 -7.53 -41.61
C ASN A 127 15.54 -8.95 -41.24
N VAL A 128 15.58 -9.86 -42.21
CA VAL A 128 15.43 -11.29 -41.95
C VAL A 128 16.77 -11.81 -41.43
N LEU A 129 16.79 -12.35 -40.21
CA LEU A 129 17.99 -12.81 -39.54
C LEU A 129 18.68 -13.90 -40.37
N GLY A 130 20.00 -13.77 -40.53
CA GLY A 130 20.78 -14.59 -41.45
C GLY A 130 21.00 -13.96 -42.84
N THR A 131 20.50 -12.75 -43.08
CA THR A 131 20.74 -11.99 -44.32
C THR A 131 21.41 -10.64 -44.03
N LYS A 132 22.16 -10.09 -45.01
CA LYS A 132 22.83 -8.78 -44.88
C LYS A 132 21.95 -7.60 -45.30
N SER A 133 20.88 -7.84 -46.07
CA SER A 133 20.01 -6.81 -46.63
C SER A 133 18.94 -6.37 -45.63
N ARG A 134 18.72 -5.06 -45.50
CA ARG A 134 17.59 -4.49 -44.77
C ARG A 134 16.56 -3.93 -45.74
N GLN A 135 15.31 -3.90 -45.31
CA GLN A 135 14.18 -3.29 -46.03
C GLN A 135 13.60 -2.17 -45.18
N GLU A 136 13.20 -1.07 -45.81
CA GLU A 136 12.75 0.15 -45.14
C GLU A 136 11.30 0.45 -45.52
N PHE A 137 10.47 0.78 -44.53
CA PHE A 137 9.05 1.06 -44.67
C PHE A 137 8.70 2.37 -43.96
N PRO A 138 7.97 3.30 -44.60
CA PRO A 138 7.56 4.54 -43.95
C PRO A 138 6.51 4.26 -42.87
N LEU A 139 6.70 4.85 -41.69
CA LEU A 139 5.73 4.82 -40.60
C LEU A 139 4.71 5.97 -40.74
N PRO A 140 3.51 5.84 -40.14
CA PRO A 140 2.54 6.92 -40.11
C PRO A 140 3.10 8.19 -39.46
N GLU A 141 2.70 9.36 -39.96
CA GLU A 141 3.07 10.65 -39.36
C GLU A 141 2.61 10.74 -37.90
N GLY A 142 3.46 11.29 -37.03
CA GLY A 142 3.16 11.43 -35.60
C GLY A 142 3.18 10.12 -34.81
N THR A 143 3.86 9.08 -35.32
CA THR A 143 4.09 7.83 -34.59
C THR A 143 4.96 8.08 -33.35
N VAL A 144 4.43 7.73 -32.18
CA VAL A 144 5.10 7.89 -30.87
C VAL A 144 5.70 6.56 -30.40
N ALA A 145 5.09 5.43 -30.76
CA ALA A 145 5.58 4.11 -30.42
C ALA A 145 5.24 3.08 -31.51
N VAL A 146 6.11 2.07 -31.65
CA VAL A 146 5.92 0.95 -32.56
C VAL A 146 6.06 -0.36 -31.79
N GLU A 147 5.16 -1.30 -32.02
CA GLU A 147 5.23 -2.67 -31.50
C GLU A 147 5.10 -3.65 -32.66
N ILE A 148 5.74 -4.81 -32.55
CA ILE A 148 5.65 -5.84 -33.60
C ILE A 148 5.10 -7.11 -32.97
N HIS A 149 4.15 -7.72 -33.68
CA HIS A 149 3.50 -8.95 -33.26
C HIS A 149 3.67 -10.01 -34.35
N ALA A 150 4.24 -11.15 -33.99
CA ALA A 150 4.57 -12.23 -34.92
C ALA A 150 4.33 -13.60 -34.25
N PRO A 151 4.01 -14.65 -35.01
CA PRO A 151 3.73 -16.00 -34.48
C PRO A 151 5.02 -16.71 -34.07
N HIS A 152 4.99 -17.62 -33.11
CA HIS A 152 6.20 -18.34 -32.66
C HIS A 152 6.33 -19.78 -33.20
N LEU A 153 5.30 -20.33 -33.85
CA LEU A 153 5.32 -21.70 -34.34
C LEU A 153 6.06 -21.80 -35.69
N VAL A 154 6.81 -22.87 -35.90
CA VAL A 154 7.57 -23.14 -37.15
C VAL A 154 6.63 -23.28 -38.35
N GLN A 155 5.48 -23.90 -38.13
CA GLN A 155 4.46 -24.13 -39.17
C GLN A 155 3.60 -22.91 -39.47
N SER A 156 3.68 -21.84 -38.66
CA SER A 156 2.90 -20.62 -38.88
C SER A 156 3.30 -19.92 -40.17
N GLN A 157 2.33 -19.30 -40.83
CA GLN A 157 2.65 -18.45 -41.97
C GLN A 157 3.57 -17.29 -41.56
N PRO A 158 4.51 -16.90 -42.44
CA PRO A 158 5.52 -15.90 -42.12
C PRO A 158 4.99 -14.47 -42.22
N HIS A 159 3.90 -14.21 -41.49
CA HIS A 159 3.27 -12.90 -41.36
C HIS A 159 3.60 -12.27 -40.01
N PHE A 160 3.82 -10.96 -40.01
CA PHE A 160 3.93 -10.17 -38.80
C PHE A 160 3.15 -8.86 -38.94
N LEU A 161 2.68 -8.33 -37.81
CA LEU A 161 1.94 -7.09 -37.73
C LEU A 161 2.80 -6.02 -37.07
N VAL A 162 2.93 -4.87 -37.74
CA VAL A 162 3.50 -3.64 -37.22
C VAL A 162 2.38 -2.79 -36.65
N HIS A 163 2.41 -2.59 -35.34
CA HIS A 163 1.47 -1.77 -34.59
C HIS A 163 2.08 -0.38 -34.36
N SER A 164 1.58 0.61 -35.08
CA SER A 164 1.99 2.01 -34.93
C SER A 164 0.99 2.75 -34.03
N LYS A 165 1.49 3.36 -32.94
CA LYS A 165 0.73 4.18 -32.00
C LYS A 165 1.05 5.65 -32.22
N THR A 166 0.04 6.49 -32.44
CA THR A 166 0.16 7.95 -32.50
C THR A 166 -0.41 8.57 -31.23
N ALA A 167 -0.29 9.89 -31.07
CA ALA A 167 -0.87 10.59 -29.93
C ALA A 167 -2.41 10.50 -29.88
N THR A 168 -3.07 10.26 -31.02
CA THR A 168 -4.54 10.32 -31.16
C THR A 168 -5.17 8.97 -31.54
N GLY A 169 -4.37 7.95 -31.87
CA GLY A 169 -4.89 6.69 -32.37
C GLY A 169 -3.83 5.60 -32.53
N HIS A 170 -4.25 4.49 -33.12
CA HIS A 170 -3.38 3.36 -33.40
C HIS A 170 -3.76 2.65 -34.70
N ARG A 171 -2.77 2.05 -35.38
CA ARG A 171 -2.91 1.37 -36.67
C ARG A 171 -2.08 0.09 -36.70
N GLY A 172 -2.60 -0.93 -37.39
CA GLY A 172 -1.86 -2.16 -37.68
C GLY A 172 -1.58 -2.30 -39.18
N GLU A 173 -0.36 -2.71 -39.53
CA GLU A 173 0.04 -3.05 -40.90
C GLU A 173 0.63 -4.45 -40.92
N VAL A 174 0.13 -5.31 -41.82
CA VAL A 174 0.56 -6.71 -41.88
C VAL A 174 1.52 -6.90 -43.04
N PHE A 175 2.63 -7.56 -42.76
CA PHE A 175 3.70 -7.85 -43.70
C PHE A 175 3.89 -9.35 -43.85
N HIS A 176 4.34 -9.77 -45.03
CA HIS A 176 4.66 -11.14 -45.39
C HIS A 176 6.14 -11.27 -45.75
N VAL A 177 6.79 -12.31 -45.23
CA VAL A 177 8.16 -12.68 -45.61
C VAL A 177 8.11 -13.84 -46.59
N ASP A 178 8.60 -13.62 -47.82
CA ASP A 178 8.79 -14.71 -48.78
C ASP A 178 10.00 -15.55 -48.36
N LEU A 179 9.76 -16.79 -47.94
CA LEU A 179 10.79 -17.71 -47.45
C LEU A 179 11.85 -18.07 -48.50
N LYS A 180 11.56 -17.90 -49.80
CA LYS A 180 12.51 -18.22 -50.88
C LYS A 180 13.45 -17.07 -51.18
N THR A 181 12.94 -15.84 -51.14
CA THR A 181 13.68 -14.63 -51.57
C THR A 181 14.13 -13.78 -50.39
N ASN A 182 13.58 -14.01 -49.19
CA ASN A 182 13.71 -13.16 -48.00
C ASN A 182 13.21 -11.72 -48.21
N ILE A 183 12.40 -11.48 -49.24
CA ILE A 183 11.77 -10.19 -49.50
C ILE A 183 10.55 -10.04 -48.58
N ILE A 184 10.41 -8.85 -47.99
CA ILE A 184 9.30 -8.50 -47.11
C ILE A 184 8.35 -7.60 -47.91
N SER A 185 7.11 -8.04 -48.07
CA SER A 185 6.08 -7.26 -48.75
C SER A 185 4.95 -6.92 -47.80
N LYS A 186 4.32 -5.76 -47.99
CA LYS A 186 3.12 -5.37 -47.24
C LYS A 186 1.92 -6.16 -47.77
N ALA A 187 1.31 -6.97 -46.92
CA ALA A 187 0.14 -7.78 -47.27
C ALA A 187 -1.13 -6.92 -47.30
N TYR A 188 -1.41 -6.22 -46.20
CA TYR A 188 -2.54 -5.27 -46.12
C TYR A 188 -2.35 -4.28 -44.95
N SER A 189 -3.17 -3.24 -44.91
CA SER A 189 -3.22 -2.30 -43.77
C SER A 189 -4.60 -2.24 -43.16
N LEU A 190 -4.64 -2.13 -41.84
CA LEU A 190 -5.85 -1.89 -41.07
C LEU A 190 -6.14 -0.38 -40.97
N PRO A 191 -7.41 0.01 -40.76
CA PRO A 191 -7.77 1.40 -40.55
C PRO A 191 -7.13 1.93 -39.25
N LEU A 192 -6.75 3.21 -39.30
CA LEU A 192 -6.42 3.99 -38.11
C LEU A 192 -7.70 4.16 -37.29
N LEU A 193 -7.68 3.70 -36.04
CA LEU A 193 -8.78 3.96 -35.10
C LEU A 193 -8.31 4.97 -34.07
N ALA A 194 -9.25 5.81 -33.63
CA ALA A 194 -9.01 6.79 -32.58
C ALA A 194 -8.79 6.11 -31.23
N GLY A 195 -8.04 6.79 -30.37
CA GLY A 195 -7.77 6.34 -29.02
C GLY A 195 -6.71 5.23 -28.91
N PRO A 196 -6.34 4.89 -27.67
CA PRO A 196 -5.44 3.79 -27.37
C PRO A 196 -6.03 2.43 -27.80
N GLY A 197 -5.14 1.47 -28.04
CA GLY A 197 -5.51 0.09 -28.30
C GLY A 197 -4.29 -0.82 -28.34
N SER A 198 -4.57 -2.13 -28.32
CA SER A 198 -3.55 -3.17 -28.32
C SER A 198 -3.82 -4.19 -29.42
N PHE A 199 -2.75 -4.69 -30.02
CA PHE A 199 -2.77 -5.90 -30.83
C PHE A 199 -2.15 -7.06 -30.06
N SER A 200 -2.47 -8.28 -30.50
CA SER A 200 -1.87 -9.52 -30.03
C SER A 200 -1.90 -10.54 -31.16
N THR A 201 -0.96 -11.47 -31.15
CA THR A 201 -0.87 -12.55 -32.14
C THR A 201 -1.14 -13.89 -31.48
N SER A 202 -1.89 -14.73 -32.17
CA SER A 202 -2.08 -16.13 -31.83
C SER A 202 -1.96 -16.99 -33.08
N SER A 203 -1.61 -18.26 -32.92
CA SER A 203 -1.41 -19.18 -34.03
C SER A 203 -1.95 -20.56 -33.72
N ASP A 204 -2.64 -21.16 -34.68
CA ASP A 204 -3.11 -22.55 -34.67
C ASP A 204 -2.63 -23.25 -35.94
N GLY A 205 -1.57 -24.06 -35.79
CA GLY A 205 -0.83 -24.61 -36.91
C GLY A 205 -0.32 -23.51 -37.85
N ALA A 206 -0.72 -23.58 -39.12
CA ALA A 206 -0.36 -22.59 -40.14
C ALA A 206 -1.16 -21.29 -40.06
N ASN A 207 -2.30 -21.28 -39.37
CA ASN A 207 -3.15 -20.11 -39.28
C ASN A 207 -2.60 -19.14 -38.24
N VAL A 208 -2.44 -17.88 -38.65
CA VAL A 208 -2.02 -16.80 -37.75
C VAL A 208 -3.16 -15.80 -37.67
N TYR A 209 -3.52 -15.44 -36.44
CA TYR A 209 -4.59 -14.51 -36.12
C TYR A 209 -4.05 -13.30 -35.38
N PHE A 210 -4.59 -12.13 -35.72
CA PHE A 210 -4.35 -10.90 -34.99
C PHE A 210 -5.62 -10.50 -34.25
N THR A 211 -5.51 -10.29 -32.94
CA THR A 211 -6.62 -9.76 -32.12
C THR A 211 -6.33 -8.31 -31.78
N ARG A 212 -7.23 -7.42 -32.18
CA ARG A 212 -7.21 -5.99 -31.84
C ARG A 212 -8.21 -5.74 -30.71
N ILE A 213 -7.76 -5.06 -29.66
CA ILE A 213 -8.58 -4.63 -28.53
C ILE A 213 -8.57 -3.11 -28.53
N THR A 214 -9.74 -2.51 -28.66
CA THR A 214 -9.95 -1.05 -28.51
C THR A 214 -10.72 -0.78 -27.22
N GLU A 215 -11.16 0.46 -26.98
CA GLU A 215 -12.02 0.79 -25.84
C GLU A 215 -13.44 0.21 -25.97
N ASP A 216 -13.95 0.09 -27.20
CA ASP A 216 -15.34 -0.26 -27.46
C ASP A 216 -15.52 -1.66 -28.06
N GLU A 217 -14.48 -2.28 -28.62
CA GLU A 217 -14.61 -3.57 -29.31
C GLU A 217 -13.35 -4.44 -29.31
N LEU A 218 -13.59 -5.75 -29.47
CA LEU A 218 -12.59 -6.77 -29.74
C LEU A 218 -12.78 -7.28 -31.17
N ILE A 219 -11.72 -7.21 -31.97
CA ILE A 219 -11.73 -7.58 -33.40
C ILE A 219 -10.72 -8.69 -33.63
N LEU A 220 -11.16 -9.77 -34.30
CA LEU A 220 -10.33 -10.87 -34.74
C LEU A 220 -10.11 -10.79 -36.25
N LEU A 221 -8.85 -10.89 -36.66
CA LEU A 221 -8.42 -10.79 -38.05
C LEU A 221 -7.54 -11.99 -38.44
N SER A 222 -7.59 -12.38 -39.71
CA SER A 222 -6.68 -13.37 -40.28
C SER A 222 -5.40 -12.69 -40.76
N SER A 223 -4.24 -13.33 -40.62
CA SER A 223 -3.01 -12.83 -41.25
C SER A 223 -3.04 -12.83 -42.79
N GLN A 224 -3.92 -13.64 -43.40
CA GLN A 224 -3.97 -13.80 -44.87
C GLN A 224 -4.81 -12.73 -45.57
N SER A 225 -5.74 -12.09 -44.86
CA SER A 225 -6.63 -11.10 -45.46
C SER A 225 -7.07 -10.06 -44.44
N HIS A 226 -7.46 -8.89 -44.93
CA HIS A 226 -8.04 -7.83 -44.10
C HIS A 226 -9.48 -8.15 -43.63
N GLY A 227 -9.99 -9.37 -43.87
CA GLY A 227 -11.33 -9.79 -43.49
C GLY A 227 -11.45 -9.96 -41.98
N ILE A 228 -12.49 -9.36 -41.39
CA ILE A 228 -12.81 -9.51 -39.98
C ILE A 228 -13.45 -10.89 -39.77
N LEU A 229 -12.77 -11.75 -39.02
CA LEU A 229 -13.25 -13.09 -38.67
C LEU A 229 -14.26 -13.07 -37.52
N GLY A 230 -14.18 -12.05 -36.66
CA GLY A 230 -15.09 -11.85 -35.54
C GLY A 230 -14.96 -10.45 -34.98
N ARG A 231 -16.08 -9.89 -34.54
CA ARG A 231 -16.15 -8.56 -33.93
C ARG A 231 -17.15 -8.62 -32.79
N TRP A 232 -16.72 -8.22 -31.61
CA TRP A 232 -17.56 -8.23 -30.42
C TRP A 232 -17.47 -6.87 -29.72
N PRO A 233 -18.59 -6.23 -29.36
CA PRO A 233 -18.57 -5.03 -28.53
C PRO A 233 -18.06 -5.38 -27.13
N LEU A 234 -17.25 -4.50 -26.55
CA LEU A 234 -16.76 -4.65 -25.18
C LEU A 234 -17.82 -4.20 -24.19
N LYS A 235 -18.24 -5.12 -23.32
CA LYS A 235 -19.16 -4.84 -22.22
C LYS A 235 -18.36 -4.59 -20.93
N THR A 236 -17.67 -3.46 -20.84
CA THR A 236 -16.77 -3.14 -19.71
C THR A 236 -17.45 -2.42 -18.53
N GLY A 237 -18.77 -2.22 -18.57
CA GLY A 237 -19.50 -1.45 -17.54
C GLY A 237 -19.13 0.03 -17.56
N ASP A 238 -19.19 0.71 -16.41
CA ASP A 238 -18.97 2.17 -16.30
C ASP A 238 -17.51 2.62 -16.49
N SER A 239 -16.55 1.69 -16.52
CA SER A 239 -15.13 2.01 -16.71
C SER A 239 -14.63 1.62 -18.11
N LYS A 240 -14.57 2.61 -19.02
CA LYS A 240 -13.89 2.51 -20.31
C LYS A 240 -12.37 2.57 -20.12
N ALA A 241 -11.78 1.48 -19.64
CA ALA A 241 -10.33 1.37 -19.50
C ALA A 241 -9.71 0.91 -20.82
N ALA A 242 -8.62 1.55 -21.22
CA ALA A 242 -7.98 1.30 -22.50
C ALA A 242 -6.92 0.19 -22.38
N ALA A 243 -6.95 -0.79 -23.29
CA ALA A 243 -5.91 -1.82 -23.35
C ALA A 243 -4.58 -1.24 -23.85
N ILE A 244 -3.55 -1.26 -23.01
CA ILE A 244 -2.18 -0.84 -23.35
C ILE A 244 -1.40 -1.98 -24.02
N HIS A 245 -1.57 -3.18 -23.48
CA HIS A 245 -0.94 -4.42 -23.94
C HIS A 245 -1.88 -5.59 -23.73
N GLY A 246 -1.75 -6.64 -24.53
CA GLY A 246 -2.56 -7.84 -24.35
C GLY A 246 -2.02 -9.05 -25.08
N VAL A 247 -2.52 -10.21 -24.67
CA VAL A 247 -2.24 -11.52 -25.26
C VAL A 247 -3.57 -12.21 -25.50
N SER A 248 -3.72 -12.88 -26.63
CA SER A 248 -4.94 -13.60 -26.98
C SER A 248 -4.71 -15.07 -27.27
N GLU A 249 -5.71 -15.86 -26.94
CA GLU A 249 -5.90 -17.25 -27.37
C GLU A 249 -7.11 -17.28 -28.30
N VAL A 250 -6.93 -17.87 -29.48
CA VAL A 250 -7.98 -18.00 -30.49
C VAL A 250 -8.19 -19.46 -30.82
N ILE A 251 -9.44 -19.93 -30.70
CA ILE A 251 -9.85 -21.30 -31.01
C ILE A 251 -10.96 -21.26 -32.04
N LYS A 252 -10.80 -21.95 -33.16
CA LYS A 252 -11.87 -22.15 -34.13
C LYS A 252 -12.80 -23.27 -33.64
N LYS A 253 -14.11 -23.01 -33.54
CA LYS A 253 -15.07 -24.01 -33.04
C LYS A 253 -15.36 -25.07 -34.10
N THR A 254 -15.36 -26.33 -33.70
CA THR A 254 -15.68 -27.49 -34.55
C THR A 254 -17.16 -27.50 -34.91
N GLY A 255 -17.50 -27.73 -36.18
CA GLY A 255 -18.88 -27.97 -36.63
C GLY A 255 -19.71 -26.73 -37.03
N SER A 256 -19.17 -25.52 -36.92
CA SER A 256 -19.78 -24.29 -37.44
C SER A 256 -18.81 -23.59 -38.40
N GLN A 257 -19.27 -23.20 -39.59
CA GLN A 257 -18.45 -22.33 -40.44
C GLN A 257 -18.29 -20.97 -39.75
N ASP A 258 -17.03 -20.56 -39.58
CA ASP A 258 -16.60 -19.26 -39.06
C ASP A 258 -17.03 -18.84 -37.64
N SER A 259 -17.12 -19.79 -36.71
CA SER A 259 -17.22 -19.45 -35.28
C SER A 259 -15.88 -19.54 -34.57
N TYR A 260 -15.47 -18.44 -33.91
CA TYR A 260 -14.24 -18.35 -33.13
C TYR A 260 -14.54 -18.06 -31.66
N ALA A 261 -13.77 -18.69 -30.77
CA ALA A 261 -13.68 -18.33 -29.36
C ALA A 261 -12.36 -17.57 -29.15
N VAL A 262 -12.44 -16.36 -28.61
CA VAL A 262 -11.29 -15.51 -28.33
C VAL A 262 -11.26 -15.20 -26.85
N ARG A 263 -10.14 -15.53 -26.20
CA ARG A 263 -9.84 -15.13 -24.83
C ARG A 263 -8.66 -14.17 -24.88
N ALA A 264 -8.83 -12.96 -24.40
CA ALA A 264 -7.79 -11.96 -24.39
C ALA A 264 -7.52 -11.49 -22.97
N ALA A 265 -6.29 -11.64 -22.48
CA ALA A 265 -5.82 -11.02 -21.27
C ALA A 265 -5.15 -9.69 -21.64
N ALA A 266 -5.58 -8.58 -21.04
CA ALA A 266 -5.05 -7.26 -21.34
C ALA A 266 -4.70 -6.49 -20.06
N VAL A 267 -3.67 -5.67 -20.13
CA VAL A 267 -3.33 -4.67 -19.12
C VAL A 267 -3.92 -3.34 -19.56
N THR A 268 -4.66 -2.71 -18.67
CA THR A 268 -5.33 -1.43 -18.93
C THR A 268 -4.46 -0.24 -18.56
N ASP A 269 -4.88 0.95 -18.97
CA ASP A 269 -4.32 2.24 -18.57
C ASP A 269 -4.56 2.61 -17.11
N THR A 270 -5.37 1.83 -16.38
CA THR A 270 -5.52 1.87 -14.92
C THR A 270 -4.59 0.88 -14.20
N ASP A 271 -3.65 0.26 -14.92
CA ASP A 271 -2.76 -0.80 -14.43
C ASP A 271 -3.52 -2.05 -13.95
N ASP A 272 -4.74 -2.27 -14.42
CA ASP A 272 -5.52 -3.46 -14.07
C ASP A 272 -5.31 -4.56 -15.13
N TRP A 273 -5.34 -5.82 -14.69
CA TRP A 273 -5.48 -6.95 -15.60
C TRP A 273 -6.94 -7.27 -15.84
N VAL A 274 -7.32 -7.43 -17.10
CA VAL A 274 -8.67 -7.85 -17.50
C VAL A 274 -8.59 -9.10 -18.36
N LEU A 275 -9.53 -10.03 -18.15
CA LEU A 275 -9.77 -11.14 -19.07
C LEU A 275 -11.06 -10.91 -19.83
N ILE A 276 -10.97 -10.86 -21.15
CA ILE A 276 -12.08 -10.65 -22.07
C ILE A 276 -12.34 -11.96 -22.82
N ARG A 277 -13.60 -12.40 -22.87
CA ARG A 277 -14.05 -13.58 -23.63
C ARG A 277 -15.07 -13.15 -24.67
N ASN A 278 -14.71 -13.16 -25.94
CA ASN A 278 -15.60 -12.73 -27.04
C ASN A 278 -16.32 -11.39 -26.76
N GLY A 279 -15.58 -10.39 -26.24
CA GLY A 279 -16.12 -9.07 -25.87
C GLY A 279 -16.69 -8.95 -24.45
N GLU A 280 -16.90 -10.06 -23.74
CA GLU A 280 -17.42 -10.05 -22.37
C GLU A 280 -16.28 -10.04 -21.34
N LEU A 281 -16.34 -9.12 -20.39
CA LEU A 281 -15.38 -9.03 -19.29
C LEU A 281 -15.62 -10.17 -18.28
N ALA A 282 -14.71 -11.14 -18.24
CA ALA A 282 -14.81 -12.31 -17.36
C ALA A 282 -14.34 -12.01 -15.93
N TRP A 283 -13.24 -11.27 -15.79
CA TRP A 283 -12.76 -10.77 -14.50
C TRP A 283 -11.86 -9.54 -14.68
N THR A 284 -11.74 -8.75 -13.62
CA THR A 284 -10.77 -7.66 -13.49
C THR A 284 -9.95 -7.88 -12.22
N ARG A 285 -8.65 -7.68 -12.31
CA ARG A 285 -7.71 -7.79 -11.20
C ARG A 285 -6.94 -6.47 -11.06
N PRO A 286 -7.22 -5.68 -10.01
CA PRO A 286 -6.69 -4.32 -9.87
C PRO A 286 -5.23 -4.28 -9.39
N GLU A 287 -4.30 -4.64 -10.27
CA GLU A 287 -2.86 -4.64 -10.00
C GLU A 287 -2.24 -3.25 -9.83
N GLY A 288 -2.97 -2.19 -10.21
CA GLY A 288 -2.57 -0.82 -9.92
C GLY A 288 -2.51 -0.49 -8.43
N MET A 289 -3.17 -1.28 -7.57
CA MET A 289 -3.12 -1.15 -6.10
C MET A 289 -1.77 -1.56 -5.51
N THR A 290 -1.01 -2.37 -6.24
CA THR A 290 0.27 -2.91 -5.80
C THR A 290 1.33 -1.81 -5.64
N GLY A 291 1.99 -1.78 -4.48
CA GLY A 291 2.95 -0.73 -4.13
C GLY A 291 2.29 0.52 -3.57
N GLY A 292 1.36 0.32 -2.63
CA GLY A 292 0.83 1.39 -1.78
C GLY A 292 1.96 2.06 -1.01
N VAL A 293 2.04 3.39 -1.11
CA VAL A 293 3.11 4.20 -0.48
C VAL A 293 2.58 5.10 0.63
N ALA A 294 1.29 5.42 0.61
CA ALA A 294 0.64 6.23 1.61
C ALA A 294 -0.84 5.86 1.71
N ALA A 295 -1.37 5.80 2.93
CA ALA A 295 -2.80 5.62 3.15
C ALA A 295 -3.29 6.41 4.37
N THR A 296 -4.56 6.79 4.35
CA THR A 296 -5.26 7.37 5.50
C THR A 296 -6.66 6.78 5.62
N PHE A 297 -7.13 6.61 6.85
CA PHE A 297 -8.56 6.46 7.08
C PHE A 297 -9.26 7.79 6.86
N ALA A 298 -10.50 7.73 6.40
CA ALA A 298 -11.38 8.86 6.24
C ALA A 298 -12.81 8.42 6.56
N ASP A 299 -13.54 9.26 7.29
CA ASP A 299 -14.93 8.95 7.58
C ASP A 299 -15.82 9.20 6.36
N ILE A 300 -16.88 8.40 6.22
CA ILE A 300 -17.90 8.59 5.18
C ILE A 300 -18.69 9.87 5.53
N PRO A 301 -18.85 10.89 4.67
CA PRO A 301 -19.58 12.10 5.04
C PRO A 301 -21.02 11.78 5.52
N GLU A 302 -21.49 12.43 6.59
CA GLU A 302 -22.92 12.36 6.96
C GLU A 302 -23.77 13.10 5.92
N SER A 303 -25.05 12.73 5.79
CA SER A 303 -26.03 13.68 5.25
C SER A 303 -26.06 14.87 6.21
N GLU A 304 -25.48 15.99 5.78
CA GLU A 304 -25.23 17.21 6.57
C GLU A 304 -26.47 17.77 7.29
N ASP A 305 -27.67 17.29 6.94
CA ASP A 305 -28.96 17.80 7.40
C ASP A 305 -29.18 17.64 8.92
N LEU A 306 -28.83 16.49 9.53
CA LEU A 306 -29.09 16.28 10.96
C LEU A 306 -28.06 17.01 11.83
N ALA A 307 -26.77 16.89 11.53
CA ALA A 307 -25.70 17.56 12.27
C ALA A 307 -25.85 19.09 12.23
N ARG A 308 -26.10 19.67 11.05
CA ARG A 308 -26.36 21.13 10.92
C ARG A 308 -27.61 21.55 11.69
N SER A 309 -28.66 20.73 11.69
CA SER A 309 -29.88 21.04 12.44
C SER A 309 -29.65 21.07 13.96
N LEU A 310 -28.78 20.18 14.46
CA LEU A 310 -28.40 20.14 15.88
C LEU A 310 -27.48 21.29 16.27
N GLU A 311 -26.53 21.67 15.40
CA GLU A 311 -25.69 22.87 15.59
C GLU A 311 -26.53 24.15 15.59
N GLN A 312 -27.51 24.25 14.69
CA GLN A 312 -28.47 25.36 14.70
C GLN A 312 -29.28 25.39 16.01
N GLU A 313 -29.77 24.24 16.49
CA GLU A 313 -30.47 24.14 17.78
C GLU A 313 -29.60 24.61 18.97
N ALA A 314 -28.28 24.40 18.91
CA ALA A 314 -27.35 24.79 19.97
C ALA A 314 -27.08 26.31 20.06
N HIS A 315 -27.36 27.06 18.99
CA HIS A 315 -27.11 28.52 18.91
C HIS A 315 -28.39 29.37 18.96
N ILE A 316 -29.54 28.74 19.16
CA ILE A 316 -30.86 29.38 19.17
C ILE A 316 -31.45 29.41 20.60
N ASN A 317 -32.37 30.35 20.87
CA ASN A 317 -33.11 30.42 22.13
C ASN A 317 -33.82 29.07 22.44
N PRO A 318 -33.79 28.57 23.69
CA PRO A 318 -34.43 27.32 24.11
C PRO A 318 -35.85 27.07 23.59
N LEU A 319 -36.72 28.10 23.53
CA LEU A 319 -38.10 27.94 23.03
C LEU A 319 -38.13 27.64 21.53
N GLN A 320 -37.32 28.37 20.76
CA GLN A 320 -37.21 28.18 19.31
C GLN A 320 -36.54 26.84 18.98
N ALA A 321 -35.51 26.44 19.74
CA ALA A 321 -34.90 25.12 19.63
C ALA A 321 -35.90 23.99 19.94
N TYR A 322 -36.78 24.17 20.94
CA TYR A 322 -37.85 23.21 21.23
C TYR A 322 -38.86 23.09 20.09
N ILE A 323 -39.35 24.23 19.55
CA ILE A 323 -40.28 24.24 18.40
C ILE A 323 -39.62 23.59 17.18
N HIS A 324 -38.35 23.90 16.92
CA HIS A 324 -37.57 23.31 15.85
C HIS A 324 -37.47 21.78 16.00
N ARG A 325 -37.13 21.30 17.20
CA ARG A 325 -37.05 19.87 17.53
C ARG A 325 -38.39 19.15 17.32
N VAL A 326 -39.49 19.73 17.80
CA VAL A 326 -40.82 19.12 17.63
C VAL A 326 -41.20 19.05 16.15
N ARG A 327 -40.94 20.10 15.38
CA ARG A 327 -41.19 20.12 13.93
C ARG A 327 -40.31 19.08 13.20
N ARG A 328 -39.04 18.96 13.58
CA ARG A 328 -38.13 17.93 13.07
C ARG A 328 -38.65 16.53 13.38
N HIS A 329 -39.02 16.23 14.63
CA HIS A 329 -39.60 14.94 15.00
C HIS A 329 -40.90 14.65 14.25
N LEU A 330 -41.75 15.67 14.03
CA LEU A 330 -42.98 15.50 13.24
C LEU A 330 -42.66 15.20 11.77
N ASN A 331 -41.63 15.83 11.20
CA ASN A 331 -41.15 15.51 9.87
C ASN A 331 -40.54 14.10 9.82
N ASP A 332 -39.78 13.70 10.83
CA ASP A 332 -39.15 12.37 10.92
C ASP A 332 -40.21 11.24 10.96
N LEU A 333 -41.43 11.52 11.45
CA LEU A 333 -42.54 10.55 11.42
C LEU A 333 -42.93 10.12 10.00
N GLN A 334 -42.60 10.89 8.96
CA GLN A 334 -42.82 10.48 7.57
C GLN A 334 -42.04 9.21 7.20
N TYR A 335 -40.94 8.92 7.90
CA TYR A 335 -40.13 7.72 7.71
C TYR A 335 -40.59 6.54 8.60
N LEU A 336 -41.53 6.78 9.53
CA LEU A 336 -42.02 5.75 10.45
C LEU A 336 -42.62 4.52 9.74
N PRO A 337 -43.43 4.64 8.66
CA PRO A 337 -43.95 3.47 7.97
C PRO A 337 -42.84 2.54 7.45
N ALA A 338 -41.85 3.10 6.76
CA ALA A 338 -40.69 2.33 6.26
C ALA A 338 -39.87 1.71 7.40
N TYR A 339 -39.75 2.41 8.55
CA TYR A 339 -39.10 1.87 9.73
C TYR A 339 -39.87 0.65 10.29
N LEU A 340 -41.19 0.76 10.45
CA LEU A 340 -42.05 -0.32 10.95
C LEU A 340 -42.04 -1.54 10.01
N ASP A 341 -42.07 -1.32 8.69
CA ASP A 341 -41.95 -2.39 7.70
C ASP A 341 -40.62 -3.15 7.80
N SER A 342 -39.56 -2.47 8.25
CA SER A 342 -38.24 -3.08 8.45
C SER A 342 -38.09 -3.84 9.78
N LEU A 343 -38.99 -3.63 10.76
CA LEU A 343 -38.86 -4.21 12.10
C LEU A 343 -38.88 -5.75 12.12
N PRO A 344 -39.78 -6.45 11.41
CA PRO A 344 -39.79 -7.93 11.41
C PRO A 344 -38.47 -8.51 10.90
N ILE A 345 -37.92 -7.92 9.82
CA ILE A 345 -36.65 -8.33 9.24
C ILE A 345 -35.49 -8.06 10.21
N ARG A 346 -35.44 -6.88 10.83
CA ARG A 346 -34.42 -6.50 11.83
C ARG A 346 -34.46 -7.39 13.07
N ILE A 347 -35.64 -7.74 13.55
CA ILE A 347 -35.81 -8.63 14.71
C ILE A 347 -35.32 -10.03 14.36
N ILE A 348 -35.74 -10.59 13.22
CA ILE A 348 -35.32 -11.92 12.79
C ILE A 348 -33.81 -11.96 12.52
N SER A 349 -33.25 -10.96 11.84
CA SER A 349 -31.81 -10.89 11.55
C SER A 349 -30.99 -10.74 12.83
N SER A 350 -31.45 -9.91 13.77
CA SER A 350 -30.78 -9.74 15.07
C SER A 350 -30.79 -11.02 15.90
N ILE A 351 -31.87 -11.81 15.89
CA ILE A 351 -31.98 -13.08 16.60
C ILE A 351 -31.15 -14.19 15.94
N ARG A 352 -31.14 -14.24 14.59
CA ARG A 352 -30.38 -15.23 13.82
C ARG A 352 -28.89 -14.90 13.68
N GLY A 353 -28.47 -13.69 14.07
CA GLY A 353 -27.07 -13.26 14.00
C GLY A 353 -26.57 -13.02 12.58
N THR A 354 -27.46 -12.76 11.62
CA THR A 354 -27.10 -12.42 10.24
C THR A 354 -26.98 -10.91 10.12
N ASP A 355 -25.79 -10.41 9.77
CA ASP A 355 -25.59 -9.00 9.45
C ASP A 355 -26.53 -8.62 8.30
N THR A 356 -27.29 -7.53 8.46
CA THR A 356 -28.12 -7.00 7.36
C THR A 356 -27.17 -6.52 6.26
N PRO A 357 -27.22 -7.08 5.04
CA PRO A 357 -26.38 -6.60 3.96
C PRO A 357 -26.69 -5.12 3.71
N SER A 358 -25.64 -4.30 3.58
CA SER A 358 -25.76 -2.90 3.18
C SER A 358 -26.58 -2.82 1.89
N THR A 359 -27.70 -2.12 1.90
CA THR A 359 -28.56 -1.87 0.74
C THR A 359 -27.78 -1.17 -0.37
N ASP A 360 -27.76 -1.77 -1.57
CA ASP A 360 -27.37 -1.21 -2.88
C ASP A 360 -26.34 -0.09 -2.87
N GLY A 361 -25.06 -0.46 -2.70
CA GLY A 361 -23.91 0.31 -3.18
C GLY A 361 -23.67 1.69 -2.58
N LYS A 362 -24.58 2.23 -1.77
CA LYS A 362 -24.47 3.53 -1.10
C LYS A 362 -23.50 3.44 0.07
N LEU A 363 -22.59 4.40 0.14
CA LEU A 363 -21.70 4.58 1.29
C LEU A 363 -22.53 5.09 2.46
N VAL A 364 -22.61 4.30 3.53
CA VAL A 364 -23.36 4.64 4.75
C VAL A 364 -22.50 4.29 5.96
N ARG A 365 -22.41 5.20 6.93
CA ARG A 365 -21.79 4.92 8.22
C ARG A 365 -22.62 3.90 9.01
N ASP A 366 -21.94 3.00 9.70
CA ASP A 366 -22.56 2.16 10.71
C ASP A 366 -22.52 2.83 12.10
N SER A 367 -23.38 2.39 13.01
CA SER A 367 -23.45 2.94 14.37
C SER A 367 -22.22 2.64 15.23
N PHE A 368 -21.43 1.62 14.88
CA PHE A 368 -20.21 1.25 15.60
C PHE A 368 -18.93 1.85 15.01
N GLY A 369 -19.03 2.55 13.87
CA GLY A 369 -17.90 3.19 13.21
C GLY A 369 -16.90 2.21 12.60
N PHE A 370 -17.34 1.02 12.21
CA PHE A 370 -16.54 0.05 11.46
C PHE A 370 -16.44 0.37 9.97
N HIS A 371 -17.42 1.08 9.42
CA HIS A 371 -17.48 1.51 8.03
C HIS A 371 -16.77 2.86 7.88
N LYS A 372 -15.50 2.78 7.49
CA LYS A 372 -14.69 3.93 7.06
C LYS A 372 -14.21 3.72 5.64
N LEU A 373 -13.78 4.80 5.00
CA LEU A 373 -13.04 4.74 3.76
C LEU A 373 -11.55 4.73 4.07
N VAL A 374 -10.79 3.97 3.29
CA VAL A 374 -9.33 4.10 3.22
C VAL A 374 -8.99 4.68 1.87
N VAL A 375 -8.28 5.82 1.88
CA VAL A 375 -7.71 6.39 0.67
C VAL A 375 -6.26 5.94 0.58
N LEU A 376 -5.93 5.19 -0.48
CA LEU A 376 -4.63 4.58 -0.72
C LEU A 376 -3.99 5.18 -1.97
N ALA A 377 -2.78 5.72 -1.83
CA ALA A 377 -1.95 6.21 -2.92
C ALA A 377 -0.84 5.20 -3.24
N THR A 378 -0.53 5.01 -4.53
CA THR A 378 0.41 3.99 -5.00
C THR A 378 1.60 4.62 -5.73
N LYS A 379 2.74 3.93 -5.73
CA LYS A 379 3.96 4.36 -6.44
C LYS A 379 3.78 4.58 -7.96
N ARG A 380 2.68 4.08 -8.54
CA ARG A 380 2.34 4.20 -9.98
C ARG A 380 1.44 5.39 -10.29
N GLY A 381 1.08 6.22 -9.30
CA GLY A 381 0.21 7.38 -9.50
C GLY A 381 -1.28 7.06 -9.44
N MET A 382 -1.66 5.84 -9.04
CA MET A 382 -3.05 5.45 -8.80
C MET A 382 -3.46 5.74 -7.36
N ILE A 383 -4.70 6.19 -7.19
CA ILE A 383 -5.35 6.45 -5.90
C ILE A 383 -6.64 5.63 -5.86
N TYR A 384 -6.87 4.94 -4.75
CA TYR A 384 -8.04 4.10 -4.51
C TYR A 384 -8.80 4.56 -3.27
N GLY A 385 -10.13 4.60 -3.36
CA GLY A 385 -11.03 4.68 -2.20
C GLY A 385 -11.61 3.30 -1.91
N LEU A 386 -11.25 2.74 -0.76
CA LEU A 386 -11.64 1.40 -0.33
C LEU A 386 -12.63 1.47 0.83
N ASP A 387 -13.77 0.79 0.71
CA ASP A 387 -14.71 0.62 1.82
C ASP A 387 -14.29 -0.57 2.69
N VAL A 388 -13.64 -0.29 3.83
CA VAL A 388 -13.16 -1.35 4.72
C VAL A 388 -14.28 -2.07 5.46
N GLY A 389 -15.45 -1.44 5.61
CA GLY A 389 -16.63 -2.06 6.20
C GLY A 389 -17.29 -3.08 5.27
N ASN A 390 -17.14 -2.90 3.95
CA ASN A 390 -17.68 -3.79 2.93
C ASN A 390 -16.58 -4.62 2.24
N SER A 391 -15.79 -5.34 3.04
CA SER A 391 -14.75 -6.28 2.57
C SER A 391 -13.70 -5.66 1.65
N GLY A 392 -13.40 -4.37 1.78
CA GLY A 392 -12.40 -3.68 0.96
C GLY A 392 -12.85 -3.38 -0.46
N ARG A 393 -14.16 -3.29 -0.72
CA ARG A 393 -14.71 -2.96 -2.04
C ARG A 393 -14.11 -1.63 -2.54
N ILE A 394 -13.62 -1.62 -3.77
CA ILE A 394 -13.19 -0.39 -4.45
C ILE A 394 -14.44 0.43 -4.76
N VAL A 395 -14.56 1.59 -4.11
CA VAL A 395 -15.64 2.56 -4.34
C VAL A 395 -15.33 3.39 -5.57
N TRP A 396 -14.10 3.88 -5.64
CA TRP A 396 -13.59 4.66 -6.74
C TRP A 396 -12.08 4.45 -6.88
N ARG A 397 -11.58 4.75 -8.08
CA ARG A 397 -10.15 4.75 -8.40
C ARG A 397 -9.87 5.89 -9.38
N LYS A 398 -8.74 6.56 -9.20
CA LYS A 398 -8.32 7.67 -10.04
C LYS A 398 -6.82 7.65 -10.25
N ARG A 399 -6.41 7.99 -11.46
CA ARG A 399 -5.02 8.29 -11.77
C ARG A 399 -4.79 9.78 -11.50
N ALA A 400 -3.88 10.09 -10.59
CA ALA A 400 -3.53 11.48 -10.26
C ALA A 400 -2.90 12.18 -11.48
N PHE A 401 -1.90 11.52 -12.08
CA PHE A 401 -1.17 11.95 -13.26
C PHE A 401 -0.42 10.76 -13.87
N LYS A 402 0.12 10.93 -15.08
CA LYS A 402 0.95 9.91 -15.73
C LYS A 402 2.36 9.94 -15.13
N ILE A 403 2.79 8.82 -14.55
CA ILE A 403 4.18 8.63 -14.10
C ILE A 403 5.02 8.16 -15.30
N GLN A 404 6.19 8.76 -15.49
CA GLN A 404 7.12 8.34 -16.54
C GLN A 404 7.63 6.91 -16.31
N LYS A 405 7.90 6.17 -17.39
CA LYS A 405 8.39 4.79 -17.32
C LYS A 405 9.71 4.75 -16.52
N GLY A 406 9.78 3.90 -15.50
CA GLY A 406 10.95 3.77 -14.63
C GLY A 406 10.92 4.68 -13.40
N SER A 407 10.11 5.73 -13.40
CA SER A 407 9.93 6.63 -12.25
C SER A 407 8.87 6.10 -11.28
N LYS A 408 8.89 6.60 -10.03
CA LYS A 408 7.92 6.26 -8.98
C LYS A 408 7.36 7.55 -8.39
N TRP A 409 6.09 7.52 -7.99
CA TRP A 409 5.50 8.59 -7.21
C TRP A 409 6.02 8.53 -5.77
N ASP A 410 6.83 9.52 -5.39
CA ASP A 410 7.38 9.67 -4.04
C ASP A 410 6.43 10.51 -3.16
N VAL A 411 5.43 9.85 -2.57
CA VAL A 411 4.47 10.50 -1.67
C VAL A 411 5.10 10.72 -0.30
N LYS A 412 5.09 11.97 0.19
CA LYS A 412 5.62 12.34 1.52
C LYS A 412 4.54 12.41 2.59
N GLY A 413 3.31 12.75 2.23
CA GLY A 413 2.21 12.86 3.18
C GLY A 413 0.83 12.66 2.54
N ILE A 414 -0.09 12.17 3.36
CA ILE A 414 -1.52 12.04 3.05
C ILE A 414 -2.32 12.39 4.30
N GLN A 415 -3.38 13.19 4.14
CA GLN A 415 -4.28 13.53 5.24
C GLN A 415 -5.71 13.61 4.71
N ALA A 416 -6.64 12.95 5.40
CA ALA A 416 -8.06 13.19 5.25
C ALA A 416 -8.50 14.29 6.21
N ASP A 417 -9.15 15.32 5.67
CA ASP A 417 -9.82 16.35 6.44
C ASP A 417 -11.31 16.00 6.53
N GLU A 418 -11.72 15.61 7.72
CA GLU A 418 -13.09 15.20 8.02
C GLU A 418 -14.09 16.36 7.88
N SER A 419 -13.65 17.60 8.10
CA SER A 419 -14.52 18.78 8.07
C SER A 419 -14.88 19.21 6.65
N SER A 420 -13.91 19.13 5.73
CA SER A 420 -14.12 19.47 4.32
C SER A 420 -14.52 18.27 3.46
N GLY A 421 -14.39 17.05 3.98
CA GLY A 421 -14.63 15.81 3.21
C GLY A 421 -13.61 15.62 2.08
N GLN A 422 -12.39 16.14 2.25
CA GLN A 422 -11.34 16.10 1.22
C GLN A 422 -10.09 15.38 1.74
N VAL A 423 -9.34 14.79 0.81
CA VAL A 423 -8.02 14.20 1.07
C VAL A 423 -6.97 14.99 0.32
N THR A 424 -5.93 15.39 1.04
CA THR A 424 -4.73 16.03 0.49
C THR A 424 -3.60 15.03 0.46
N ILE A 425 -2.95 14.89 -0.69
CA ILE A 425 -1.74 14.09 -0.90
C ILE A 425 -0.63 15.02 -1.39
N LEU A 426 0.54 14.96 -0.76
CA LEU A 426 1.71 15.75 -1.10
C LEU A 426 2.88 14.83 -1.47
N GLY A 427 3.46 15.00 -2.65
CA GLY A 427 4.67 14.31 -3.07
C GLY A 427 5.93 15.13 -2.94
N ALA A 428 7.07 14.50 -3.23
CA ALA A 428 8.40 15.06 -3.05
C ALA A 428 8.75 16.19 -4.02
N ASN A 429 8.13 16.21 -5.21
CA ASN A 429 8.50 17.04 -6.35
C ASN A 429 7.54 18.23 -6.53
N ASP A 430 7.12 18.83 -5.42
CA ASP A 430 6.09 19.87 -5.34
C ASP A 430 4.71 19.46 -5.90
N ASP A 431 4.52 18.19 -6.22
CA ASP A 431 3.26 17.64 -6.69
C ASP A 431 2.26 17.48 -5.55
N TYR A 432 0.99 17.74 -5.85
CA TYR A 432 -0.09 17.54 -4.91
C TYR A 432 -1.34 17.04 -5.60
N VAL A 433 -2.21 16.39 -4.82
CA VAL A 433 -3.55 15.98 -5.24
C VAL A 433 -4.51 16.30 -4.11
N LEU A 434 -5.58 17.00 -4.44
CA LEU A 434 -6.72 17.30 -3.57
C LEU A 434 -7.95 16.65 -4.18
N LEU A 435 -8.60 15.77 -3.44
CA LEU A 435 -9.74 14.99 -3.92
C LEU A 435 -10.84 14.91 -2.88
N LYS A 436 -12.09 14.76 -3.32
CA LYS A 436 -13.22 14.44 -2.43
C LYS A 436 -13.14 12.99 -1.97
N THR A 437 -13.33 12.75 -0.68
CA THR A 437 -13.15 11.43 -0.05
C THR A 437 -14.13 10.38 -0.57
N ASP A 438 -15.40 10.76 -0.78
CA ASP A 438 -16.50 9.85 -1.09
C ASP A 438 -16.56 9.44 -2.58
N THR A 439 -16.25 10.38 -3.47
CA THR A 439 -16.37 10.23 -4.93
C THR A 439 -15.02 10.07 -5.64
N GLY A 440 -13.93 10.47 -5.00
CA GLY A 440 -12.61 10.56 -5.63
C GLY A 440 -12.52 11.68 -6.67
N GLU A 441 -13.46 12.61 -6.73
CA GLU A 441 -13.39 13.75 -7.65
C GLU A 441 -12.17 14.61 -7.31
N VAL A 442 -11.31 14.86 -8.30
CA VAL A 442 -10.10 15.68 -8.13
C VAL A 442 -10.50 17.15 -8.17
N VAL A 443 -10.36 17.83 -7.02
CA VAL A 443 -10.62 19.26 -6.86
C VAL A 443 -9.44 20.09 -7.39
N GLY A 444 -8.23 19.59 -7.20
CA GLY A 444 -7.01 20.22 -7.72
C GLY A 444 -5.84 19.25 -7.71
N ALA A 445 -4.99 19.30 -8.72
CA ALA A 445 -3.78 18.49 -8.77
C ALA A 445 -2.67 19.21 -9.55
N GLN A 446 -1.43 18.92 -9.16
CA GLN A 446 -0.21 19.36 -9.84
C GLN A 446 0.70 18.15 -10.03
N ALA A 447 1.23 18.00 -11.25
CA ALA A 447 2.14 16.91 -11.57
C ALA A 447 3.56 17.15 -11.00
N PRO A 448 4.38 16.10 -10.83
CA PRO A 448 5.76 16.19 -10.33
C PRO A 448 6.62 17.14 -11.16
N GLY A 449 7.24 18.11 -10.49
CA GLY A 449 8.32 18.91 -11.05
C GLY A 449 9.61 18.11 -11.23
N PRO A 450 10.62 18.69 -11.92
CA PRO A 450 11.89 18.01 -12.20
C PRO A 450 12.68 17.72 -10.92
N ASP A 451 12.64 18.64 -9.96
CA ASP A 451 13.43 18.57 -8.74
C ASP A 451 12.56 18.22 -7.53
N ALA A 452 13.07 17.31 -6.70
CA ALA A 452 12.44 17.01 -5.42
C ALA A 452 12.79 18.12 -4.41
N THR A 453 11.76 18.85 -3.98
CA THR A 453 11.85 20.01 -3.08
C THR A 453 11.46 19.65 -1.65
N THR A 454 10.57 18.68 -1.47
CA THR A 454 9.99 18.29 -0.17
C THR A 454 10.69 17.04 0.38
N GLN A 455 11.20 17.12 1.61
CA GLN A 455 11.80 15.97 2.32
C GLN A 455 10.74 15.20 3.11
N SER A 456 9.85 15.91 3.80
CA SER A 456 8.83 15.35 4.66
C SER A 456 7.61 16.26 4.74
N THR A 457 6.57 15.80 5.41
CA THR A 457 5.36 16.58 5.68
C THR A 457 4.98 16.44 7.15
N ALA A 458 4.29 17.44 7.68
CA ALA A 458 3.73 17.39 9.03
C ALA A 458 2.26 17.82 8.99
N ILE A 459 1.44 17.22 9.85
CA ILE A 459 0.10 17.72 10.14
C ILE A 459 0.25 18.78 11.24
N VAL A 460 -0.24 19.98 10.98
CA VAL A 460 -0.14 21.12 11.89
C VAL A 460 -1.51 21.72 12.13
N ASP A 461 -1.74 22.17 13.36
CA ASP A 461 -2.90 22.97 13.68
C ASP A 461 -2.68 24.41 13.20
N THR A 462 -3.69 24.95 12.52
CA THR A 462 -3.72 26.31 12.02
C THR A 462 -5.00 27.00 12.49
N LEU A 463 -5.08 28.33 12.35
CA LEU A 463 -6.32 29.05 12.64
C LEU A 463 -7.51 28.61 11.77
N SER A 464 -7.25 27.95 10.63
CA SER A 464 -8.27 27.42 9.73
C SER A 464 -8.56 25.93 9.96
N GLY A 465 -7.96 25.32 10.99
CA GLY A 465 -8.05 23.89 11.28
C GLY A 465 -6.76 23.11 10.94
N PRO A 466 -6.75 21.79 11.22
CA PRO A 466 -5.59 20.93 10.98
C PRO A 466 -5.27 20.83 9.49
N ARG A 467 -3.99 20.92 9.13
CA ARG A 467 -3.56 20.92 7.72
C ARG A 467 -2.21 20.24 7.53
N LEU A 468 -2.05 19.60 6.38
CA LEU A 468 -0.79 19.00 5.96
C LEU A 468 0.11 20.08 5.32
N ILE A 469 1.30 20.27 5.85
CA ILE A 469 2.31 21.20 5.33
C ILE A 469 3.55 20.45 4.80
N ARG A 470 4.27 21.10 3.88
CA ARG A 470 5.53 20.63 3.33
C ARG A 470 6.70 21.10 4.18
N ILE A 471 7.73 20.24 4.28
CA ILE A 471 9.02 20.58 4.86
C ILE A 471 10.07 20.36 3.76
N GLY A 472 10.80 21.41 3.43
CA GLY A 472 11.85 21.44 2.42
C GLY A 472 13.04 20.54 2.76
N ARG A 473 13.92 20.29 1.78
CA ARG A 473 15.12 19.44 1.96
C ARG A 473 16.15 19.98 2.94
N ASP A 474 16.14 21.28 3.16
CA ASP A 474 16.94 22.00 4.14
C ASP A 474 16.22 22.18 5.49
N GLY A 475 15.02 21.60 5.63
CA GLY A 475 14.16 21.75 6.80
C GLY A 475 13.34 23.04 6.82
N THR A 476 13.36 23.84 5.74
CA THR A 476 12.58 25.09 5.67
C THR A 476 11.13 24.81 5.27
N ILE A 477 10.19 25.50 5.89
CA ILE A 477 8.76 25.49 5.51
C ILE A 477 8.45 26.74 4.67
N GLY A 478 9.12 27.85 4.98
CA GLY A 478 8.98 29.13 4.28
C GLY A 478 7.84 29.99 4.82
N GLU A 479 7.63 31.17 4.20
CA GLU A 479 6.59 32.10 4.63
C GLU A 479 5.19 31.57 4.34
N LEU A 480 4.31 31.66 5.34
CA LEU A 480 2.92 31.25 5.25
C LEU A 480 2.00 32.41 5.63
N PRO A 481 0.81 32.54 5.00
CA PRO A 481 -0.21 33.45 5.49
C PRO A 481 -0.58 33.13 6.94
N VAL A 482 -0.84 34.15 7.77
CA VAL A 482 -1.08 33.97 9.23
C VAL A 482 -2.16 32.93 9.52
N TYR A 483 -3.23 32.89 8.73
CA TYR A 483 -4.33 31.93 8.91
C TYR A 483 -3.99 30.47 8.55
N ARG A 484 -2.87 30.24 7.85
CA ARG A 484 -2.32 28.92 7.45
C ARG A 484 -1.04 28.57 8.21
N ALA A 485 -0.51 29.49 9.01
CA ALA A 485 0.68 29.26 9.79
C ALA A 485 0.39 28.25 10.92
N PRO A 486 1.34 27.35 11.23
CA PRO A 486 1.28 26.53 12.42
C PRO A 486 1.11 27.40 13.66
N THR A 487 0.14 27.05 14.52
CA THR A 487 -0.02 27.66 15.85
C THR A 487 0.91 27.04 16.89
N GLN A 488 1.57 25.93 16.53
CA GLN A 488 2.44 25.12 17.38
C GLN A 488 3.86 25.02 16.82
N SER A 489 4.80 24.59 17.68
CA SER A 489 6.17 24.24 17.26
C SER A 489 6.15 23.08 16.27
N VAL A 490 6.90 23.20 15.19
CA VAL A 490 7.10 22.15 14.19
C VAL A 490 8.54 21.69 14.24
N VAL A 491 8.77 20.38 14.33
CA VAL A 491 10.12 19.82 14.25
C VAL A 491 10.45 19.52 12.80
N THR A 492 11.52 20.14 12.31
CA THR A 492 12.04 19.92 10.95
C THR A 492 13.42 19.29 11.01
N ARG A 493 13.83 18.64 9.92
CA ARG A 493 15.17 18.07 9.77
C ARG A 493 15.95 18.92 8.78
N GLY A 494 17.09 19.44 9.22
CA GLY A 494 17.97 20.24 8.38
C GLY A 494 18.83 19.40 7.43
N ALA A 495 19.56 20.09 6.56
CA ALA A 495 20.38 19.49 5.52
C ALA A 495 21.55 18.65 6.07
N GLU A 496 22.09 19.01 7.24
CA GLU A 496 23.20 18.29 7.88
C GLU A 496 22.71 17.12 8.76
N GLY A 497 21.39 16.92 8.83
CA GLY A 497 20.74 15.89 9.63
C GLY A 497 20.46 16.31 11.07
N GLU A 498 20.65 17.59 11.41
CA GLU A 498 20.18 18.20 12.64
C GLU A 498 18.65 18.28 12.67
N LEU A 499 18.07 18.29 13.87
CA LEU A 499 16.65 18.58 14.08
C LEU A 499 16.51 20.03 14.57
N LYS A 500 15.51 20.74 14.06
CA LYS A 500 15.20 22.12 14.44
C LYS A 500 13.77 22.20 14.95
N GLY A 501 13.56 22.88 16.06
CA GLY A 501 12.25 23.36 16.48
C GLY A 501 11.97 24.69 15.81
N VAL A 502 10.86 24.79 15.09
CA VAL A 502 10.50 25.95 14.30
C VAL A 502 9.14 26.48 14.77
N VAL A 503 9.07 27.79 15.01
CA VAL A 503 7.86 28.53 15.39
C VAL A 503 7.61 29.66 14.42
N PHE A 504 6.34 29.95 14.17
CA PHE A 504 5.94 30.98 13.22
C PHE A 504 5.63 32.30 13.92
N THR A 505 6.30 33.37 13.47
CA THR A 505 6.08 34.72 13.98
C THR A 505 5.31 35.54 12.96
N PRO A 506 4.16 36.15 13.32
CA PRO A 506 3.38 36.96 12.40
C PRO A 506 4.10 38.26 12.04
N ASN A 507 4.05 38.61 10.75
CA ASN A 507 4.54 39.86 10.18
C ASN A 507 3.50 40.43 9.20
N GLY A 508 2.55 41.22 9.72
CA GLY A 508 1.43 41.72 8.92
C GLY A 508 0.44 40.61 8.56
N THR A 509 0.29 40.32 7.26
CA THR A 509 -0.61 39.27 6.74
C THR A 509 0.07 37.92 6.53
N THR A 510 1.40 37.89 6.53
CA THR A 510 2.22 36.67 6.45
C THR A 510 2.87 36.40 7.80
N SER A 511 3.47 35.23 7.92
CA SER A 511 4.26 34.81 9.07
C SER A 511 5.53 34.17 8.55
N TYR A 512 6.63 34.40 9.25
CA TYR A 512 7.93 33.83 8.92
C TYR A 512 8.31 32.80 9.98
N GLU A 513 9.08 31.81 9.55
CA GLU A 513 9.59 30.78 10.42
C GLU A 513 10.80 31.29 11.23
N SER A 514 10.87 30.93 12.50
CA SER A 514 11.96 31.24 13.41
C SER A 514 12.38 29.97 14.15
N THR A 515 13.68 29.70 14.19
CA THR A 515 14.22 28.52 14.88
C THR A 515 14.29 28.80 16.39
N SER A 516 13.58 27.99 17.18
CA SER A 516 13.60 28.07 18.65
C SER A 516 14.74 27.26 19.26
N TRP A 517 15.01 26.06 18.73
CA TRP A 517 16.06 25.17 19.22
C TRP A 517 16.64 24.34 18.08
N THR A 518 17.84 23.79 18.30
CA THR A 518 18.50 22.87 17.37
C THR A 518 19.15 21.73 18.14
N PHE A 519 18.90 20.49 17.68
CA PHE A 519 19.53 19.28 18.17
C PHE A 519 20.40 18.69 17.05
N SER A 520 21.70 18.60 17.30
CA SER A 520 22.63 17.90 16.41
C SER A 520 23.01 16.55 17.01
N PRO A 521 22.80 15.42 16.30
CA PRO A 521 23.31 14.14 16.73
C PRO A 521 24.84 14.21 16.98
N PRO A 522 25.37 13.52 18.01
CA PRO A 522 26.80 13.44 18.23
C PRO A 522 27.58 12.99 16.98
N GLN A 523 28.84 13.43 16.86
CA GLN A 523 29.66 13.19 15.68
C GLN A 523 29.70 11.70 15.27
N GLY A 524 29.49 11.46 13.97
CA GLY A 524 29.47 10.12 13.39
C GLY A 524 28.16 9.35 13.59
N GLN A 525 27.13 9.95 14.22
CA GLN A 525 25.79 9.39 14.25
C GLN A 525 24.95 9.90 13.07
N ARG A 526 24.15 9.03 12.46
CA ARG A 526 23.05 9.42 11.56
C ARG A 526 21.71 8.98 12.11
N ILE A 527 20.69 9.81 11.93
CA ILE A 527 19.31 9.48 12.27
C ILE A 527 18.78 8.41 11.31
N VAL A 528 18.20 7.33 11.86
CA VAL A 528 17.65 6.20 11.09
C VAL A 528 16.13 6.04 11.24
N ASN A 529 15.56 6.40 12.39
CA ASN A 529 14.12 6.32 12.64
C ASN A 529 13.70 7.44 13.59
N ILE A 530 12.49 7.98 13.37
CA ILE A 530 11.86 9.00 14.20
C ILE A 530 10.44 8.53 14.46
N ALA A 531 10.07 8.39 15.74
CA ALA A 531 8.72 8.03 16.15
C ALA A 531 8.08 9.17 16.94
N THR A 532 6.92 9.62 16.47
CA THR A 532 6.05 10.60 17.12
C THR A 532 4.82 9.91 17.70
N ARG A 533 4.16 10.55 18.65
CA ARG A 533 2.86 10.08 19.14
C ARG A 533 1.85 10.00 17.98
N PRO A 534 0.95 9.01 17.97
CA PRO A 534 -0.16 8.98 17.01
C PRO A 534 -1.04 10.22 17.11
N SER A 535 -1.66 10.62 16.00
CA SER A 535 -2.56 11.78 15.97
C SER A 535 -3.76 11.63 16.91
N HIS A 536 -4.26 10.40 17.08
CA HIS A 536 -5.27 10.06 18.07
C HIS A 536 -4.67 9.16 19.16
N ASP A 537 -4.23 9.78 20.25
CA ASP A 537 -3.55 9.12 21.37
C ASP A 537 -4.17 9.53 22.74
N ALA A 538 -5.45 9.18 22.92
CA ALA A 538 -6.21 9.45 24.14
C ALA A 538 -5.66 8.68 25.36
N VAL A 539 -5.67 9.32 26.53
CA VAL A 539 -5.14 8.76 27.78
C VAL A 539 -6.24 8.69 28.82
N ALA A 540 -6.65 7.47 29.20
CA ALA A 540 -7.74 7.26 30.15
C ALA A 540 -7.34 7.46 31.62
N SER A 541 -6.06 7.24 31.97
CA SER A 541 -5.58 7.36 33.35
C SER A 541 -4.21 8.03 33.43
N ILE A 542 -4.10 9.02 34.31
CA ILE A 542 -2.88 9.81 34.57
C ILE A 542 -1.79 9.03 35.33
N GLY A 543 -2.16 7.92 35.98
CA GLY A 543 -1.26 7.15 36.84
C GLY A 543 -1.55 5.66 36.79
N ARG A 544 -0.60 4.87 37.27
CA ARG A 544 -0.76 3.44 37.48
C ARG A 544 -0.85 3.18 38.98
N VAL A 545 -1.91 2.51 39.42
CA VAL A 545 -2.06 2.05 40.80
C VAL A 545 -1.19 0.81 41.00
N LEU A 546 -0.34 0.82 42.03
CA LEU A 546 0.52 -0.28 42.44
C LEU A 546 -0.23 -1.22 43.39
N GLY A 547 0.30 -2.43 43.63
CA GLY A 547 -0.35 -3.42 44.48
C GLY A 547 -0.55 -2.97 45.94
N ASP A 548 0.26 -2.03 46.42
CA ASP A 548 0.13 -1.41 47.74
C ASP A 548 -0.82 -0.19 47.77
N ARG A 549 -1.57 0.04 46.68
CA ARG A 549 -2.49 1.17 46.46
C ARG A 549 -1.84 2.54 46.34
N THR A 550 -0.51 2.59 46.27
CA THR A 550 0.19 3.82 45.87
C THR A 550 0.08 4.00 44.35
N VAL A 551 0.37 5.21 43.85
CA VAL A 551 0.21 5.56 42.44
C VAL A 551 1.55 5.98 41.87
N LYS A 552 1.96 5.36 40.77
CA LYS A 552 3.08 5.85 39.95
C LYS A 552 2.52 6.71 38.82
N TYR A 553 2.78 8.02 38.87
CA TYR A 553 2.27 8.98 37.87
C TYR A 553 3.01 8.85 36.54
N LYS A 554 2.25 8.79 35.45
CA LYS A 554 2.80 8.63 34.10
C LYS A 554 3.32 9.96 33.61
N TYR A 555 4.46 9.96 32.94
CA TYR A 555 4.96 11.14 32.24
C TYR A 555 4.22 11.28 30.90
N LEU A 556 3.27 12.21 30.83
CA LEU A 556 2.31 12.34 29.72
C LEU A 556 2.54 13.61 28.88
N ASN A 557 3.80 13.89 28.55
CA ASN A 557 4.13 15.03 27.71
C ASN A 557 3.74 14.73 26.23
N PRO A 558 2.77 15.46 25.63
CA PRO A 558 2.36 15.25 24.25
C PRO A 558 3.43 15.66 23.24
N ASN A 559 4.38 16.48 23.66
CA ASN A 559 5.45 17.04 22.84
C ASN A 559 6.71 16.17 22.91
N THR A 560 6.55 14.85 22.81
CA THR A 560 7.67 13.89 22.91
C THR A 560 7.98 13.22 21.58
N LEU A 561 9.27 13.06 21.30
CA LEU A 561 9.81 12.44 20.11
C LEU A 561 10.83 11.39 20.49
N VAL A 562 10.76 10.21 19.89
CA VAL A 562 11.80 9.18 19.99
C VAL A 562 12.65 9.20 18.73
N LEU A 563 13.96 9.31 18.93
CA LEU A 563 14.95 9.41 17.87
C LEU A 563 15.93 8.25 17.97
N ALA A 564 16.01 7.43 16.92
CA ALA A 564 17.02 6.40 16.79
C ALA A 564 18.15 6.90 15.87
N ALA A 565 19.39 6.89 16.38
CA ALA A 565 20.58 7.27 15.61
C ALA A 565 21.68 6.22 15.72
N VAL A 566 22.31 5.88 14.59
CA VAL A 566 23.32 4.83 14.53
C VAL A 566 24.68 5.44 14.22
N ASN A 567 25.71 4.94 14.89
CA ASN A 567 27.10 5.20 14.56
C ASN A 567 27.67 3.96 13.85
N ASP A 568 27.85 4.07 12.54
CA ASP A 568 28.26 2.95 11.69
C ASP A 568 29.69 2.46 12.00
N ALA A 569 30.58 3.35 12.45
CA ALA A 569 31.96 3.00 12.80
C ALA A 569 32.07 2.17 14.10
N THR A 570 31.16 2.41 15.05
CA THR A 570 31.15 1.71 16.34
C THR A 570 30.07 0.63 16.45
N HIS A 571 29.26 0.45 15.40
CA HIS A 571 28.09 -0.43 15.38
C HIS A 571 27.19 -0.21 16.61
N ALA A 572 26.90 1.05 16.95
CA ALA A 572 26.12 1.40 18.14
C ALA A 572 24.88 2.21 17.76
N LEU A 573 23.74 1.80 18.28
CA LEU A 573 22.48 2.55 18.24
C LEU A 573 22.37 3.40 19.50
N THR A 574 22.00 4.67 19.37
CA THR A 574 21.59 5.52 20.48
C THR A 574 20.14 5.93 20.26
N VAL A 575 19.30 5.69 21.28
CA VAL A 575 17.90 6.12 21.30
C VAL A 575 17.79 7.33 22.20
N TYR A 576 17.32 8.45 21.66
CA TYR A 576 17.08 9.69 22.39
C TYR A 576 15.58 9.93 22.53
N LEU A 577 15.16 10.45 23.67
CA LEU A 577 13.85 11.00 23.92
C LEU A 577 14.00 12.52 24.03
N LEU A 578 13.35 13.25 23.12
CA LEU A 578 13.43 14.71 23.04
C LEU A 578 12.05 15.34 23.30
N ASP A 579 12.06 16.53 23.90
CA ASP A 579 10.89 17.42 23.90
C ASP A 579 10.86 18.23 22.58
N THR A 580 9.74 18.19 21.86
CA THR A 580 9.59 18.83 20.54
C THR A 580 9.33 20.34 20.61
N VAL A 581 9.03 20.88 21.79
CA VAL A 581 8.80 22.30 22.01
C VAL A 581 10.07 22.99 22.50
N SER A 582 10.77 22.42 23.49
CA SER A 582 11.99 23.02 24.06
C SER A 582 13.29 22.51 23.44
N GLY A 583 13.26 21.35 22.76
CA GLY A 583 14.47 20.69 22.26
C GLY A 583 15.27 19.98 23.34
N GLN A 584 14.76 19.92 24.57
CA GLN A 584 15.46 19.32 25.69
C GLN A 584 15.61 17.81 25.52
N LEU A 585 16.82 17.30 25.80
CA LEU A 585 17.06 15.87 25.92
C LEU A 585 16.48 15.35 27.23
N LEU A 586 15.41 14.57 27.13
CA LEU A 586 14.69 14.00 28.28
C LEU A 586 15.35 12.69 28.75
N SER A 587 15.82 11.85 27.82
CA SER A 587 16.53 10.60 28.12
C SER A 587 17.36 10.13 26.93
N GLY A 588 18.41 9.36 27.18
CA GLY A 588 19.27 8.78 26.13
C GLY A 588 19.83 7.43 26.55
N ALA A 589 19.73 6.43 25.67
CA ALA A 589 20.25 5.08 25.91
C ALA A 589 21.05 4.56 24.70
N LYS A 590 22.22 3.97 24.97
CA LYS A 590 23.13 3.44 23.95
C LYS A 590 23.18 1.90 23.96
N TYR A 591 23.05 1.30 22.79
CA TYR A 591 23.06 -0.14 22.54
C TYR A 591 24.21 -0.48 21.59
N PRO A 592 25.27 -1.17 22.05
CA PRO A 592 26.38 -1.60 21.20
C PRO A 592 26.03 -2.86 20.39
N GLY A 593 26.81 -3.13 19.33
CA GLY A 593 26.71 -4.36 18.54
C GLY A 593 25.49 -4.43 17.61
N VAL A 594 24.94 -3.28 17.21
CA VAL A 594 23.75 -3.19 16.33
C VAL A 594 24.15 -3.25 14.87
N ASP A 595 23.42 -4.06 14.10
CA ASP A 595 23.55 -4.15 12.65
C ASP A 595 22.63 -3.13 11.96
N ALA A 596 23.22 -2.03 11.47
CA ALA A 596 22.52 -0.95 10.80
C ALA A 596 21.94 -1.33 9.42
N THR A 597 22.29 -2.51 8.89
CA THR A 597 21.76 -3.01 7.60
C THR A 597 20.39 -3.66 7.76
N LYS A 598 19.97 -3.94 8.99
CA LYS A 598 18.65 -4.48 9.32
C LYS A 598 17.68 -3.35 9.70
N PRO A 599 16.35 -3.56 9.57
CA PRO A 599 15.37 -2.57 9.97
C PRO A 599 15.50 -2.17 11.44
N ILE A 600 15.41 -0.86 11.70
CA ILE A 600 15.33 -0.26 13.03
C ILE A 600 14.04 0.53 13.08
N GLU A 601 13.09 0.08 13.90
CA GLU A 601 11.76 0.68 14.01
C GLU A 601 11.48 1.09 15.45
N CYS A 602 10.90 2.27 15.63
CA CYS A 602 10.44 2.74 16.93
C CYS A 602 8.96 3.12 16.88
N ALA A 603 8.29 3.02 18.03
CA ALA A 603 6.93 3.50 18.21
C ALA A 603 6.79 4.09 19.62
N ILE A 604 6.01 5.17 19.76
CA ILE A 604 5.70 5.81 21.04
C ILE A 604 4.19 5.94 21.19
N SER A 605 3.71 5.80 22.41
CA SER A 605 2.30 5.86 22.74
C SER A 605 2.14 6.19 24.21
N GLU A 606 1.20 7.07 24.56
CA GLU A 606 0.93 7.42 25.95
C GLU A 606 2.20 7.86 26.72
N ASN A 607 2.72 6.98 27.57
CA ASN A 607 3.89 7.19 28.42
C ASN A 607 4.99 6.15 28.15
N TRP A 608 4.94 5.42 27.04
CA TRP A 608 5.92 4.38 26.74
C TRP A 608 6.36 4.41 25.29
N PHE A 609 7.56 3.94 25.05
CA PHE A 609 8.07 3.75 23.70
C PHE A 609 8.81 2.42 23.57
N VAL A 610 8.89 1.96 22.32
CA VAL A 610 9.63 0.78 21.95
C VAL A 610 10.54 1.08 20.78
N CYS A 611 11.68 0.39 20.75
CA CYS A 611 12.52 0.32 19.56
C CYS A 611 12.96 -1.12 19.34
N THR A 612 12.91 -1.58 18.09
CA THR A 612 13.38 -2.89 17.66
C THR A 612 14.57 -2.75 16.73
N PHE A 613 15.56 -3.62 16.89
CA PHE A 613 16.78 -3.64 16.08
C PHE A 613 17.43 -5.03 16.12
N PHE A 614 18.24 -5.36 15.12
CA PHE A 614 19.07 -6.55 15.15
C PHE A 614 20.43 -6.22 15.76
N GLY A 615 20.89 -7.04 16.71
CA GLY A 615 22.20 -6.81 17.30
C GLY A 615 22.74 -7.98 18.11
N GLN A 616 24.01 -7.81 18.51
CA GLN A 616 24.74 -8.73 19.37
C GLN A 616 24.77 -8.17 20.80
N TYR A 617 24.08 -8.85 21.72
CA TYR A 617 24.09 -8.52 23.15
C TYR A 617 25.07 -9.43 23.90
N SER A 618 26.02 -8.84 24.62
CA SER A 618 26.94 -9.58 25.50
C SER A 618 26.29 -9.80 26.87
N LEU A 619 26.30 -11.03 27.38
CA LEU A 619 25.66 -11.35 28.65
C LEU A 619 26.39 -10.68 29.82
N ARG A 620 25.63 -10.09 30.76
CA ARG A 620 26.19 -9.39 31.93
C ARG A 620 26.98 -10.34 32.84
N ASP A 621 26.43 -11.52 33.10
CA ASP A 621 27.02 -12.51 34.00
C ASP A 621 28.10 -13.37 33.32
N SER A 622 28.23 -13.27 31.99
CA SER A 622 29.21 -14.03 31.20
C SER A 622 29.59 -13.26 29.93
N PRO A 623 30.46 -12.24 30.03
CA PRO A 623 30.80 -11.34 28.92
C PRO A 623 31.43 -12.05 27.70
N ALA A 624 31.96 -13.26 27.91
CA ALA A 624 32.48 -14.11 26.83
C ALA A 624 31.37 -14.72 25.95
N GLN A 625 30.12 -14.71 26.40
CA GLN A 625 28.97 -15.21 25.67
C GLN A 625 28.13 -14.04 25.17
N ALA A 626 27.73 -14.11 23.89
CA ALA A 626 26.88 -13.12 23.26
C ALA A 626 25.71 -13.78 22.52
N ILE A 627 24.56 -13.14 22.60
CA ILE A 627 23.34 -13.53 21.90
C ILE A 627 23.17 -12.62 20.70
N ARG A 628 22.98 -13.20 19.52
CA ARG A 628 22.60 -12.47 18.30
C ARG A 628 21.13 -12.69 18.04
N GLY A 629 20.42 -11.62 17.71
CA GLY A 629 19.00 -11.71 17.40
C GLY A 629 18.35 -10.35 17.26
N TYR A 630 17.08 -10.37 16.92
CA TYR A 630 16.23 -9.19 17.03
C TYR A 630 15.98 -8.89 18.50
N GLN A 631 16.15 -7.65 18.88
CA GLN A 631 15.92 -7.16 20.23
C GLN A 631 14.82 -6.11 20.18
N ILE A 632 13.91 -6.16 21.15
CA ILE A 632 12.95 -5.07 21.39
C ILE A 632 13.23 -4.49 22.77
N VAL A 633 13.45 -3.18 22.80
CA VAL A 633 13.61 -2.45 24.05
C VAL A 633 12.34 -1.67 24.30
N VAL A 634 11.78 -1.84 25.49
CA VAL A 634 10.57 -1.15 25.95
C VAL A 634 10.96 -0.22 27.08
N SER A 635 10.48 1.02 27.04
CA SER A 635 10.74 2.02 28.08
C SER A 635 9.44 2.68 28.52
N ASP A 636 9.16 2.64 29.82
CA ASP A 636 8.07 3.37 30.44
C ASP A 636 8.59 4.67 31.06
N LEU A 637 7.80 5.73 30.94
CA LEU A 637 8.09 7.07 31.42
C LEU A 637 7.15 7.42 32.58
N TYR A 638 7.75 7.79 33.71
CA TYR A 638 7.03 8.22 34.92
C TYR A 638 7.49 9.62 35.36
N GLU A 639 6.63 10.37 36.03
CA GLU A 639 6.97 11.71 36.54
C GLU A 639 8.02 11.64 37.68
N SER A 640 8.03 10.54 38.43
CA SER A 640 8.98 10.26 39.51
C SER A 640 9.29 8.78 39.59
N ASP A 641 10.44 8.45 40.18
CA ASP A 641 10.73 7.06 40.52
C ASP A 641 9.97 6.60 41.78
N GLU A 642 9.70 7.54 42.68
CA GLU A 642 8.95 7.31 43.92
C GLU A 642 7.44 7.22 43.67
N ALA A 643 6.76 6.31 44.37
CA ALA A 643 5.31 6.21 44.33
C ALA A 643 4.64 7.37 45.09
N ASN A 644 3.43 7.75 44.69
CA ASN A 644 2.68 8.91 45.18
C ASN A 644 3.44 10.25 45.05
N SER A 645 4.44 10.31 44.18
CA SER A 645 5.22 11.52 43.93
C SER A 645 5.12 11.92 42.47
N ARG A 646 4.81 13.19 42.23
CA ARG A 646 4.84 13.83 40.89
C ARG A 646 6.21 14.45 40.58
N GLY A 647 7.21 14.13 41.40
CA GLY A 647 8.56 14.65 41.27
C GLY A 647 8.57 16.17 41.34
N PRO A 648 9.31 16.86 40.46
CA PRO A 648 9.38 18.32 40.45
C PRO A 648 8.03 19.03 40.28
N LEU A 649 7.03 18.38 39.66
CA LEU A 649 5.73 19.01 39.38
C LEU A 649 4.89 19.26 40.64
N GLY A 650 5.16 18.54 41.74
CA GLY A 650 4.39 18.66 42.98
C GLY A 650 2.88 18.60 42.75
N ASP A 651 2.16 19.58 43.31
CA ASP A 651 0.70 19.69 43.19
C ASP A 651 0.24 20.45 41.93
N SER A 652 1.16 20.84 41.02
CA SER A 652 0.82 21.63 39.85
C SER A 652 -0.15 20.88 38.93
N PRO A 653 -1.34 21.43 38.62
CA PRO A 653 -2.29 20.77 37.73
C PRO A 653 -1.86 20.81 36.26
N ALA A 654 -0.85 21.62 35.90
CA ALA A 654 -0.40 21.84 34.53
C ALA A 654 1.11 21.59 34.37
N PHE A 655 1.49 21.21 33.16
CA PHE A 655 2.87 21.08 32.70
C PHE A 655 3.08 21.97 31.46
N SER A 656 4.21 22.66 31.42
CA SER A 656 4.66 23.42 30.25
C SER A 656 6.10 23.03 29.94
N SER A 657 6.39 22.75 28.67
CA SER A 657 7.75 22.46 28.21
C SER A 657 8.68 23.68 28.24
N LEU A 658 8.13 24.90 28.37
CA LEU A 658 8.89 26.15 28.31
C LEU A 658 9.00 26.87 29.65
N GLU A 659 8.10 26.58 30.59
CA GLU A 659 8.12 27.24 31.89
C GLU A 659 8.98 26.43 32.87
N PRO A 660 10.03 27.04 33.46
CA PRO A 660 10.79 26.39 34.51
C PRO A 660 9.88 26.13 35.72
N ILE A 661 10.06 24.99 36.38
CA ILE A 661 9.29 24.67 37.58
C ILE A 661 9.96 25.34 38.78
N ASP A 662 9.22 26.20 39.48
CA ASP A 662 9.64 26.93 40.69
C ASP A 662 9.77 26.01 41.93
N ALA A 663 10.30 24.80 41.78
CA ALA A 663 10.61 23.91 42.89
C ALA A 663 12.00 24.21 43.45
N ALA A 664 12.18 24.04 44.77
CA ALA A 664 13.44 24.27 45.49
C ALA A 664 14.67 23.47 44.98
N ALA A 665 14.48 22.58 44.01
CA ALA A 665 15.50 21.80 43.32
C ALA A 665 15.89 22.33 41.91
N GLY A 666 15.33 23.46 41.44
CA GLY A 666 15.86 24.25 40.31
C GLY A 666 16.12 23.49 39.00
N GLY A 667 15.29 22.49 38.65
CA GLY A 667 15.52 21.63 37.48
C GLY A 667 14.24 21.36 36.67
N ALA A 668 14.42 21.03 35.39
CA ALA A 668 13.33 20.57 34.51
C ALA A 668 12.71 19.26 35.02
N ALA A 669 11.40 19.07 34.84
CA ALA A 669 10.73 17.79 35.11
C ALA A 669 11.16 16.73 34.08
N LEU A 670 12.29 16.08 34.34
CA LEU A 670 12.76 14.94 33.57
C LEU A 670 12.01 13.67 33.98
N PRO A 671 11.67 12.79 33.03
CA PRO A 671 11.00 11.54 33.35
C PRO A 671 11.95 10.56 34.06
N SER A 672 11.41 9.81 35.02
CA SER A 672 12.00 8.55 35.46
C SER A 672 11.71 7.48 34.39
N VAL A 673 12.76 6.93 33.79
CA VAL A 673 12.67 5.97 32.69
C VAL A 673 12.99 4.57 33.19
N VAL A 674 12.02 3.66 33.05
CA VAL A 674 12.20 2.24 33.36
C VAL A 674 12.25 1.47 32.05
N SER A 675 13.40 0.87 31.74
CA SER A 675 13.63 0.18 30.48
C SER A 675 13.97 -1.29 30.67
N GLN A 676 13.48 -2.13 29.76
CA GLN A 676 13.82 -3.55 29.70
C GLN A 676 13.95 -4.02 28.25
N THR A 677 14.92 -4.88 27.99
CA THR A 677 15.18 -5.46 26.68
C THR A 677 14.67 -6.89 26.61
N TYR A 678 14.12 -7.28 25.46
CA TYR A 678 13.70 -8.64 25.15
C TYR A 678 14.30 -9.07 23.81
N VAL A 679 14.49 -10.37 23.61
CA VAL A 679 14.89 -10.98 22.35
C VAL A 679 13.64 -11.49 21.64
N LEU A 680 13.48 -11.13 20.37
CA LEU A 680 12.38 -11.55 19.51
C LEU A 680 12.79 -12.76 18.66
N GLY A 681 11.87 -13.73 18.52
CA GLY A 681 12.05 -14.89 17.65
C GLY A 681 11.90 -14.63 16.14
N ALA A 682 11.60 -13.39 15.73
CA ALA A 682 11.34 -13.03 14.34
C ALA A 682 11.78 -11.58 14.03
N PRO A 683 12.14 -11.28 12.77
CA PRO A 683 12.37 -9.91 12.32
C PRO A 683 11.10 -9.08 12.39
N VAL A 684 11.26 -7.78 12.62
CA VAL A 684 10.18 -6.79 12.53
C VAL A 684 10.61 -5.67 11.60
N SER A 685 9.75 -5.26 10.68
CA SER A 685 10.05 -4.17 9.73
C SER A 685 8.99 -3.06 9.66
N ALA A 686 7.90 -3.17 10.42
CA ALA A 686 6.96 -2.08 10.62
C ALA A 686 6.30 -2.22 12.00
N LEU A 687 6.11 -1.10 12.68
CA LEU A 687 5.45 -1.02 13.99
C LEU A 687 4.30 -0.03 13.96
N GLN A 688 3.21 -0.35 14.67
CA GLN A 688 2.10 0.56 14.93
C GLN A 688 1.42 0.22 16.25
N VAL A 689 0.88 1.20 16.96
CA VAL A 689 0.09 0.97 18.17
C VAL A 689 -1.40 1.11 17.85
N THR A 690 -2.22 0.20 18.39
CA THR A 690 -3.69 0.29 18.26
C THR A 690 -4.23 1.57 18.88
N GLN A 691 -5.21 2.20 18.23
CA GLN A 691 -5.86 3.43 18.67
C GLN A 691 -7.35 3.19 18.92
N THR A 692 -7.85 3.66 20.05
CA THR A 692 -9.27 3.62 20.43
C THR A 692 -9.72 4.97 20.95
N ARG A 693 -11.03 5.19 20.94
CA ARG A 693 -11.68 6.49 21.10
C ARG A 693 -11.28 7.23 22.39
N GLN A 694 -11.11 6.51 23.49
CA GLN A 694 -10.86 7.04 24.83
C GLN A 694 -9.57 6.50 25.44
N GLY A 695 -8.90 5.53 24.79
CA GLY A 695 -7.67 4.91 25.31
C GLY A 695 -7.87 4.12 26.60
N ILE A 696 -9.06 3.55 26.81
CA ILE A 696 -9.41 2.70 27.97
C ILE A 696 -8.99 1.26 27.71
N THR A 697 -9.23 0.73 26.51
CA THR A 697 -8.81 -0.64 26.16
C THR A 697 -7.28 -0.75 26.27
N SER A 698 -6.77 -1.94 26.60
CA SER A 698 -5.33 -2.15 26.63
C SER A 698 -4.71 -1.91 25.26
N ARG A 699 -3.53 -1.27 25.21
CA ARG A 699 -2.84 -1.05 23.94
C ARG A 699 -2.18 -2.34 23.45
N GLN A 700 -2.15 -2.53 22.14
CA GLN A 700 -1.45 -3.63 21.48
C GLN A 700 -0.47 -3.07 20.45
N LEU A 701 0.75 -3.59 20.46
CA LEU A 701 1.78 -3.25 19.48
C LEU A 701 1.64 -4.19 18.28
N LEU A 702 1.26 -3.64 17.13
CA LEU A 702 1.22 -4.33 15.86
C LEU A 702 2.62 -4.34 15.24
N ALA A 703 3.10 -5.52 14.88
CA ALA A 703 4.42 -5.73 14.30
C ALA A 703 4.30 -6.57 13.02
N TYR A 704 4.82 -6.05 11.91
CA TYR A 704 4.91 -6.83 10.67
C TYR A 704 6.14 -7.74 10.70
N LEU A 705 5.92 -9.03 10.43
CA LEU A 705 6.91 -10.09 10.42
C LEU A 705 7.23 -10.49 8.96
N PRO A 706 8.28 -9.95 8.34
CA PRO A 706 8.54 -10.16 6.91
C PRO A 706 8.90 -11.60 6.55
N GLN A 707 9.44 -12.40 7.48
CA GLN A 707 9.78 -13.81 7.22
C GLN A 707 8.58 -14.75 7.20
N SER A 708 7.57 -14.47 8.02
CA SER A 708 6.34 -15.29 8.10
C SER A 708 5.16 -14.64 7.38
N HIS A 709 5.40 -13.50 6.71
CA HIS A 709 4.40 -12.74 5.96
C HIS A 709 3.13 -12.44 6.78
N GLY A 710 3.29 -12.10 8.06
CA GLY A 710 2.16 -11.93 8.99
C GLY A 710 2.27 -10.67 9.82
N ILE A 711 1.14 -10.21 10.37
CA ILE A 711 1.10 -9.11 11.33
C ILE A 711 0.77 -9.69 12.70
N ALA A 712 1.72 -9.58 13.64
CA ALA A 712 1.53 -10.01 15.02
C ALA A 712 1.08 -8.84 15.88
N GLY A 713 0.14 -9.09 16.79
CA GLY A 713 -0.27 -8.13 17.80
C GLY A 713 0.31 -8.51 19.16
N ILE A 714 1.36 -7.81 19.59
CA ILE A 714 2.04 -8.05 20.87
C ILE A 714 1.29 -7.28 21.99
N PRO A 715 0.69 -7.96 22.98
CA PRO A 715 -0.03 -7.29 24.06
C PRO A 715 0.92 -6.46 24.94
N ARG A 716 0.46 -5.29 25.38
CA ARG A 716 1.27 -4.40 26.26
C ARG A 716 1.71 -5.06 27.57
N MET A 717 0.95 -6.03 28.09
CA MET A 717 1.31 -6.78 29.30
C MET A 717 2.61 -7.61 29.14
N LEU A 718 2.90 -8.08 27.92
CA LEU A 718 4.14 -8.82 27.65
C LEU A 718 5.35 -7.87 27.58
N LEU A 719 5.10 -6.66 27.08
CA LEU A 719 6.05 -5.55 26.94
C LEU A 719 6.03 -4.65 28.19
N GLU A 720 6.19 -5.24 29.37
CA GLU A 720 6.19 -4.51 30.65
C GLU A 720 7.61 -4.46 31.22
N PRO A 721 8.26 -3.28 31.34
CA PRO A 721 9.65 -3.22 31.76
C PRO A 721 9.86 -3.48 33.25
N ARG A 722 8.80 -3.38 34.08
CA ARG A 722 8.87 -3.64 35.53
C ARG A 722 8.81 -5.12 35.92
N ARG A 723 8.83 -6.05 34.95
CA ARG A 723 8.79 -7.49 35.20
C ARG A 723 10.01 -7.94 36.04
N PRO A 724 9.82 -8.65 37.17
CA PRO A 724 10.93 -9.03 38.04
C PRO A 724 11.97 -9.93 37.36
N VAL A 725 13.24 -9.55 37.45
CA VAL A 725 14.37 -10.32 36.89
C VAL A 725 14.90 -11.30 37.93
N GLY A 726 15.06 -12.57 37.54
CA GLY A 726 15.69 -13.60 38.38
C GLY A 726 14.85 -14.11 39.55
N ARG A 727 13.62 -13.61 39.74
CA ARG A 727 12.69 -14.02 40.80
C ARG A 727 11.24 -14.01 40.32
N ASP A 728 10.38 -14.69 41.07
CA ASP A 728 8.93 -14.62 40.89
C ASP A 728 8.37 -13.29 41.44
N PRO A 729 7.20 -12.83 40.95
CA PRO A 729 6.57 -11.62 41.45
C PRO A 729 6.16 -11.77 42.92
N THR A 730 6.32 -10.69 43.68
CA THR A 730 5.76 -10.56 45.04
C THR A 730 4.23 -10.50 44.97
N PRO A 731 3.50 -10.71 46.10
CA PRO A 731 2.04 -10.61 46.09
C PRO A 731 1.50 -9.27 45.56
N ALA A 732 2.15 -8.14 45.88
CA ALA A 732 1.77 -6.82 45.37
C ALA A 732 2.03 -6.69 43.85
N GLU A 733 3.18 -7.17 43.37
CA GLU A 733 3.47 -7.17 41.93
C GLU A 733 2.53 -8.10 41.14
N ALA A 734 2.13 -9.23 41.74
CA ALA A 734 1.17 -10.15 41.14
C ALA A 734 -0.24 -9.56 41.08
N GLU A 735 -0.64 -8.76 42.08
CA GLU A 735 -1.90 -7.99 42.07
C GLU A 735 -1.93 -6.96 40.93
N GLU A 736 -0.78 -6.38 40.58
CA GLU A 736 -0.63 -5.53 39.38
C GLU A 736 -0.64 -6.31 38.06
N GLY A 737 -0.62 -7.65 38.10
CA GLY A 737 -0.52 -8.50 36.92
C GLY A 737 0.91 -8.63 36.36
N LEU A 738 1.94 -8.30 37.14
CA LEU A 738 3.33 -8.48 36.71
C LEU A 738 3.71 -9.95 36.68
N LEU A 739 4.38 -10.34 35.59
CA LEU A 739 4.92 -11.68 35.39
C LEU A 739 6.43 -11.66 35.57
N ARG A 740 7.01 -12.79 36.00
CA ARG A 740 8.47 -12.97 35.99
C ARG A 740 9.04 -12.63 34.61
N TYR A 741 10.17 -11.94 34.57
CA TYR A 741 10.84 -11.59 33.33
C TYR A 741 11.35 -12.85 32.61
N HIS A 742 10.94 -12.98 31.35
CA HIS A 742 11.46 -13.96 30.42
C HIS A 742 12.09 -13.19 29.26
N PRO A 743 13.41 -13.35 29.00
CA PRO A 743 14.11 -12.54 28.02
C PRO A 743 13.67 -12.82 26.58
N ALA A 744 13.27 -14.05 26.27
CA ALA A 744 12.77 -14.41 24.95
C ALA A 744 11.26 -14.17 24.85
N ILE A 745 10.85 -13.44 23.80
CA ILE A 745 9.47 -13.33 23.36
C ILE A 745 9.33 -14.14 22.08
N GLU A 746 8.68 -15.29 22.20
CA GLU A 746 8.26 -16.10 21.06
C GLU A 746 6.96 -15.56 20.49
N MET A 747 6.86 -15.52 19.16
CA MET A 747 5.63 -15.10 18.49
C MET A 747 4.63 -16.25 18.54
N ASP A 748 3.62 -16.15 19.41
CA ASP A 748 2.50 -17.10 19.44
C ASP A 748 1.72 -16.96 18.11
N PRO A 749 1.53 -18.04 17.34
CA PRO A 749 0.70 -18.02 16.14
C PRO A 749 -0.71 -17.47 16.37
N LYS A 750 -1.27 -17.60 17.59
CA LYS A 750 -2.57 -17.03 17.96
C LYS A 750 -2.58 -15.51 18.05
N SER A 751 -1.41 -14.89 18.22
CA SER A 751 -1.25 -13.42 18.22
C SER A 751 -1.14 -12.84 16.81
N VAL A 752 -1.01 -13.68 15.78
CA VAL A 752 -0.94 -13.27 14.38
C VAL A 752 -2.34 -12.89 13.89
N VAL A 753 -2.57 -11.59 13.74
CA VAL A 753 -3.86 -10.99 13.38
C VAL A 753 -4.26 -11.35 11.94
N THR A 754 -3.29 -11.63 11.07
CA THR A 754 -3.55 -12.06 9.69
C THR A 754 -3.98 -13.54 9.59
N HIS A 755 -3.85 -14.33 10.67
CA HIS A 755 -4.16 -15.77 10.68
C HIS A 755 -3.51 -16.53 9.51
N GLU A 756 -4.31 -17.19 8.68
CA GLU A 756 -3.88 -17.96 7.51
C GLU A 756 -3.51 -17.09 6.29
N ARG A 757 -3.75 -15.78 6.37
CA ARG A 757 -3.50 -14.86 5.26
C ARG A 757 -2.06 -14.38 5.33
N GLU A 758 -1.28 -14.79 4.36
CA GLU A 758 0.03 -14.20 4.11
C GLU A 758 -0.14 -12.81 3.48
N VAL A 759 0.61 -11.84 3.99
CA VAL A 759 0.63 -10.44 3.53
C VAL A 759 2.07 -10.08 3.23
N LEU A 760 2.38 -9.93 1.94
CA LEU A 760 3.72 -9.67 1.44
C LEU A 760 4.03 -8.19 1.37
N GLY A 761 5.29 -7.85 1.69
CA GLY A 761 5.87 -6.54 1.44
C GLY A 761 5.11 -5.38 2.08
N VAL A 762 4.63 -5.52 3.32
CA VAL A 762 4.02 -4.42 4.08
C VAL A 762 5.07 -3.34 4.35
N GLU A 763 4.81 -2.12 3.89
CA GLU A 763 5.66 -0.96 4.14
C GLU A 763 5.23 -0.22 5.42
N ARG A 764 3.92 -0.06 5.65
CA ARG A 764 3.38 0.62 6.85
C ARG A 764 2.06 0.03 7.31
N ILE A 765 1.78 0.24 8.60
CA ILE A 765 0.51 -0.11 9.26
C ILE A 765 -0.09 1.19 9.80
N ILE A 766 -1.36 1.45 9.51
CA ILE A 766 -2.14 2.53 10.10
C ILE A 766 -3.25 1.95 10.97
N ALA A 767 -3.55 2.65 12.06
CA ALA A 767 -4.64 2.31 12.96
C ALA A 767 -5.57 3.52 13.10
N ALA A 768 -6.87 3.28 13.26
CA ALA A 768 -7.86 4.31 13.54
C ALA A 768 -8.86 3.82 14.59
N PRO A 769 -9.39 4.72 15.44
CA PRO A 769 -10.42 4.37 16.39
C PRO A 769 -11.75 4.06 15.69
N ALA A 770 -12.48 3.07 16.22
CA ALA A 770 -13.91 2.91 15.96
C ALA A 770 -14.73 3.81 16.91
N VAL A 771 -16.06 3.86 16.74
CA VAL A 771 -16.95 4.57 17.68
C VAL A 771 -17.04 3.82 19.03
N VAL A 772 -16.95 2.50 18.96
CA VAL A 772 -16.83 1.59 20.11
C VAL A 772 -15.39 1.60 20.65
N GLU A 773 -15.25 1.59 21.97
CA GLU A 773 -13.97 1.69 22.66
C GLU A 773 -13.16 0.40 22.62
N SER A 774 -13.83 -0.76 22.51
CA SER A 774 -13.14 -2.05 22.52
C SER A 774 -12.33 -2.33 21.24
N THR A 775 -12.58 -1.60 20.15
CA THR A 775 -12.13 -1.99 18.80
C THR A 775 -11.31 -0.90 18.12
N SER A 776 -10.20 -1.32 17.51
CA SER A 776 -9.35 -0.52 16.62
C SER A 776 -9.42 -1.06 15.19
N LEU A 777 -9.50 -0.17 14.20
CA LEU A 777 -9.41 -0.52 12.79
C LEU A 777 -7.95 -0.52 12.38
N VAL A 778 -7.49 -1.56 11.70
CA VAL A 778 -6.10 -1.73 11.26
C VAL A 778 -6.07 -1.89 9.76
N PHE A 779 -5.21 -1.14 9.10
CA PHE A 779 -4.95 -1.27 7.67
C PHE A 779 -3.44 -1.26 7.41
N ALA A 780 -2.96 -2.30 6.75
CA ALA A 780 -1.58 -2.47 6.33
C ALA A 780 -1.49 -2.38 4.80
N TYR A 781 -0.44 -1.74 4.30
CA TYR A 781 -0.25 -1.55 2.87
C TYR A 781 1.23 -1.63 2.48
N GLY A 782 1.45 -1.98 1.21
CA GLY A 782 2.75 -2.08 0.58
C GLY A 782 2.59 -2.81 -0.76
N VAL A 783 3.18 -4.00 -0.92
CA VAL A 783 2.86 -4.88 -2.05
C VAL A 783 1.41 -5.36 -1.94
N ASP A 784 1.09 -6.03 -0.83
CA ASP A 784 -0.27 -6.42 -0.49
C ASP A 784 -0.94 -5.38 0.41
N VAL A 785 -2.28 -5.39 0.41
CA VAL A 785 -3.10 -4.61 1.34
C VAL A 785 -3.91 -5.54 2.23
N PHE A 786 -4.01 -5.20 3.51
CA PHE A 786 -4.75 -5.99 4.48
C PHE A 786 -5.48 -5.09 5.47
N GLY A 787 -6.79 -5.30 5.61
CA GLY A 787 -7.64 -4.58 6.55
C GLY A 787 -8.29 -5.53 7.55
N THR A 788 -8.30 -5.17 8.83
CA THR A 788 -8.95 -5.95 9.88
C THR A 788 -9.37 -5.09 11.07
N ARG A 789 -10.09 -5.70 12.01
CA ARG A 789 -10.46 -5.13 13.30
C ARG A 789 -9.71 -5.86 14.39
N VAL A 790 -9.18 -5.12 15.36
CA VAL A 790 -8.47 -5.68 16.51
C VAL A 790 -9.14 -5.20 17.78
N ALA A 791 -9.38 -6.12 18.72
CA ALA A 791 -9.98 -5.83 20.02
C ALA A 791 -9.05 -6.31 21.14
N PRO A 792 -8.07 -5.50 21.56
CA PRO A 792 -7.01 -5.92 22.49
C PRO A 792 -7.52 -6.48 23.82
N SER A 793 -8.60 -5.90 24.36
CA SER A 793 -9.24 -6.33 25.62
C SER A 793 -10.55 -7.10 25.40
N PHE A 794 -10.73 -7.71 24.22
CA PHE A 794 -11.99 -8.29 23.75
C PHE A 794 -13.13 -7.27 23.65
N LEU A 795 -14.27 -7.71 23.10
CA LEU A 795 -15.44 -6.88 22.86
C LEU A 795 -16.27 -6.73 24.14
N PHE A 796 -15.98 -5.71 24.96
CA PHE A 796 -16.71 -5.46 26.21
C PHE A 796 -17.91 -4.51 26.07
N ASP A 797 -18.00 -3.76 24.97
CA ASP A 797 -19.07 -2.80 24.66
C ASP A 797 -19.99 -3.27 23.53
N ILE A 798 -19.79 -4.50 23.04
CA ILE A 798 -20.64 -5.16 22.03
C ILE A 798 -21.07 -6.51 22.56
N LEU A 799 -22.35 -6.83 22.38
CA LEU A 799 -22.90 -8.13 22.73
C LEU A 799 -22.28 -9.23 21.86
N GLY A 800 -21.57 -10.17 22.49
CA GLY A 800 -20.85 -11.24 21.79
C GLY A 800 -21.76 -12.13 20.93
N LYS A 801 -21.19 -12.70 19.85
CA LYS A 801 -21.91 -13.61 18.93
C LYS A 801 -22.48 -14.86 19.63
N GLY A 802 -21.87 -15.29 20.75
CA GLY A 802 -22.33 -16.42 21.55
C GLY A 802 -23.53 -16.12 22.46
N PHE A 803 -24.02 -14.88 22.51
CA PHE A 803 -25.17 -14.55 23.37
C PHE A 803 -26.46 -15.21 22.84
N ASN A 804 -27.08 -16.05 23.68
CA ASN A 804 -28.26 -16.81 23.29
C ASN A 804 -29.54 -15.96 23.30
N LYS A 805 -29.73 -15.17 22.24
CA LYS A 805 -30.91 -14.31 22.04
C LYS A 805 -32.21 -15.12 22.00
N VAL A 806 -32.17 -16.34 21.46
CA VAL A 806 -33.34 -17.23 21.38
C VAL A 806 -33.83 -17.63 22.77
N ALA A 807 -32.91 -18.01 23.66
CA ALA A 807 -33.25 -18.34 25.04
C ALA A 807 -33.80 -17.13 25.80
N LEU A 808 -33.23 -15.94 25.61
CA LEU A 808 -33.73 -14.70 26.20
C LEU A 808 -35.18 -14.43 25.76
N VAL A 809 -35.44 -14.39 24.45
CA VAL A 809 -36.78 -14.13 23.90
C VAL A 809 -37.77 -15.22 24.34
N GLY A 810 -37.37 -16.49 24.28
CA GLY A 810 -38.21 -17.61 24.71
C GLY A 810 -38.60 -17.52 26.18
N THR A 811 -37.67 -17.13 27.06
CA THR A 811 -37.95 -16.93 28.49
C THR A 811 -38.93 -15.79 28.72
N VAL A 812 -38.76 -14.65 28.04
CA VAL A 812 -39.68 -13.50 28.13
C VAL A 812 -41.09 -13.88 27.69
N VAL A 813 -41.22 -14.63 26.58
CA VAL A 813 -42.52 -15.10 26.09
C VAL A 813 -43.16 -16.09 27.08
N ALA A 814 -42.39 -17.03 27.62
CA ALA A 814 -42.87 -18.02 28.59
C ALA A 814 -43.37 -17.34 29.88
N LEU A 815 -42.61 -16.38 30.42
CA LEU A 815 -43.02 -15.58 31.58
C LEU A 815 -44.26 -14.74 31.27
N GLY A 816 -44.33 -14.10 30.10
CA GLY A 816 -45.49 -13.33 29.67
C GLY A 816 -46.76 -14.19 29.57
N ALA A 817 -46.68 -15.36 28.95
CA ALA A 817 -47.78 -16.33 28.89
C ALA A 817 -48.17 -16.81 30.30
N GLY A 818 -47.19 -17.11 31.15
CA GLY A 818 -47.42 -17.48 32.55
C GLY A 818 -48.21 -16.41 33.31
N VAL A 819 -47.83 -15.13 33.17
CA VAL A 819 -48.56 -14.00 33.79
C VAL A 819 -49.97 -13.88 33.23
N LEU A 820 -50.16 -13.98 31.92
CA LEU A 820 -51.48 -13.89 31.29
C LEU A 820 -52.43 -15.00 31.74
N LEU A 821 -51.91 -16.21 31.97
CA LEU A 821 -52.69 -17.35 32.45
C LEU A 821 -52.96 -17.27 33.96
N LEU A 822 -51.96 -16.91 34.77
CA LEU A 822 -52.07 -16.89 36.23
C LEU A 822 -52.83 -15.66 36.76
N SER A 823 -52.70 -14.50 36.11
CA SER A 823 -53.36 -13.26 36.53
C SER A 823 -54.89 -13.40 36.73
N PRO A 824 -55.68 -13.92 35.76
CA PRO A 824 -57.11 -14.11 35.98
C PRO A 824 -57.40 -15.19 37.02
N MET A 825 -56.58 -16.25 37.13
CA MET A 825 -56.75 -17.29 38.15
C MET A 825 -56.56 -16.75 39.56
N VAL A 826 -55.52 -15.94 39.78
CA VAL A 826 -55.24 -15.30 41.08
C VAL A 826 -56.32 -14.26 41.38
N ARG A 827 -56.71 -13.43 40.40
CA ARG A 827 -57.80 -12.45 40.58
C ARG A 827 -59.11 -13.12 40.97
N LYS A 828 -59.47 -14.23 40.32
CA LYS A 828 -60.65 -15.04 40.67
C LYS A 828 -60.52 -15.62 42.09
N LYS A 829 -59.35 -16.18 42.44
CA LYS A 829 -59.10 -16.73 43.78
C LYS A 829 -59.22 -15.67 44.88
N GLN A 830 -58.62 -14.49 44.68
CA GLN A 830 -58.68 -13.37 45.63
C GLN A 830 -60.11 -12.83 45.78
N ILE A 831 -60.86 -12.68 44.69
CA ILE A 831 -62.27 -12.30 44.73
C ILE A 831 -63.05 -13.34 45.55
N ASN A 832 -62.92 -14.63 45.26
CA ASN A 832 -63.61 -15.69 46.00
C ASN A 832 -63.28 -15.68 47.50
N MET A 833 -61.99 -15.50 47.89
CA MET A 833 -61.59 -15.43 49.30
C MET A 833 -62.14 -14.19 50.02
N ARG A 834 -62.28 -13.05 49.33
CA ARG A 834 -62.89 -11.84 49.91
C ARG A 834 -64.41 -11.98 50.06
N TRP A 835 -65.04 -12.75 49.17
CA TRP A 835 -66.50 -12.97 49.17
C TRP A 835 -66.91 -14.13 50.08
N SER A 836 -66.00 -15.04 50.42
CA SER A 836 -66.19 -15.98 51.53
C SER A 836 -66.01 -15.25 52.86
N ALA A 837 -67.00 -14.45 53.24
CA ALA A 837 -67.19 -14.08 54.63
C ALA A 837 -67.40 -15.37 55.43
N SER A 838 -66.62 -15.54 56.50
CA SER A 838 -66.95 -16.46 57.58
C SER A 838 -68.33 -16.09 58.10
N MET A 839 -69.26 -17.03 57.95
CA MET A 839 -70.42 -17.17 58.83
C MET A 839 -69.93 -17.37 60.27
#